data_AF-A0A2D6GGU4-F1
#
_entry.id   AF-A0A2D6GGU4-F1
#
_cell.length_a   1.000
_cell.length_b   1.000
_cell.length_c   1.000
_cell.angle_alpha   90.00
_cell.angle_beta   90.00
_cell.angle_gamma   90.00
#
_symmetry.space_group_name_H-M   'P 1'
#
loop_
_entity.id
_entity.type
_entity.pdbx_description
1 polymer ?
#
loop_
_entity_poly.entity_id
_entity_poly.type
_entity_poly.pdbx_seq_one_letter_code
_entity_poly.pdbx_strand_id
1 'polypeptide(L)'
;MSSQSATTRFIVPPRQGEPGVRRRHPVLVFVQRVSPSQGWATFAILAVTLSIVSESITAAEWVDIPGLTSTMLLASLVGLGLAKIRVPWILMHIAGLALGALFILWKASSMVDGESLGDRMGELFDRLDVWYDAAVGGGISTDLLPFVMLLLIAAWLLGFFSSWFIFRWNNVWVAVVLAGIAILTNLSFLPDQFAARFFLFMLMAMLLVVRMDSMRKHEVWRRLKIDFTPTSSWLTLHASLWFSLLVLSAAALLPLKVIVSDPIADLWRTGRTPVARVETVFTRLFSTLPSRKDTMGRFFGKTLPFMGKISFGGDIVAWADTEYPSYWLSQTYNYYTSQGWIASGTERLDVGPSLLPPPSIDNRRRQDMEQTVQLSFDSRKFLSGGGFDWVSRPATVESLDPREFVITLNDPSIDAWYPVEIQQLAQEFRIEITQPRLEPADVFVAGRLPEDLVLLELTEDDDGDVDTIKLQRKAQIAPDLVAWLFKDSLPQNAQYGVISMVSVATDDDLRGANAEYNSFISDHYLQLPPTLPERVRNKAEEIAGGLDNPMDKALAIQDYLRGPEFTYSQDIDAPPRETDGRETDGVDHFLFVSKEGYSDYFGSAMTVMLRAVGVPARLAAGYAPGEFEPNSEMRFIKDSDSHGWAQAYFPEYGWIDFEPTPNWPEHERVLPESIFVDLPPGFGENDPLEVNINDLLDPAAEGFEEEGAGGGAGFANLPFDVTRFLVPTAIVVGTLAVIALLARFLWNLGLGGFSTEERLYAKMSRLGFIAGLRRRPHQTPWEYALVIGQAVPSAADGVRHISARYAAARYGRHATQNDDDPDDVAVDELNTAWNHARWSLIGRAFGRLAPMRSSRQPAQAR
;
A
#
# COMPACT_ATOMS: atom_id res chain seq x y z
N MET A 1 -32.87 93.26 -15.59
CA MET A 1 -34.20 93.79 -15.96
C MET A 1 -34.77 92.88 -17.04
N SER A 2 -35.71 92.00 -16.66
CA SER A 2 -37.12 91.97 -17.13
C SER A 2 -37.25 91.67 -18.63
N SER A 3 -38.05 90.76 -19.18
CA SER A 3 -39.39 90.28 -18.84
C SER A 3 -39.75 89.18 -19.87
N GLN A 4 -40.62 88.24 -19.48
CA GLN A 4 -41.42 87.24 -20.21
C GLN A 4 -41.26 87.01 -21.74
N SER A 5 -41.16 85.74 -22.15
CA SER A 5 -41.97 85.17 -23.26
C SER A 5 -42.10 83.63 -23.14
N ALA A 6 -43.22 83.11 -23.63
CA ALA A 6 -43.72 81.74 -23.46
C ALA A 6 -43.11 80.72 -24.45
N THR A 7 -43.06 79.44 -24.07
CA THR A 7 -43.13 78.35 -25.06
C THR A 7 -43.71 77.05 -24.49
N THR A 8 -44.76 76.60 -25.16
CA THR A 8 -45.52 75.35 -25.07
C THR A 8 -44.65 74.09 -24.94
N ARG A 9 -44.91 73.23 -23.95
CA ARG A 9 -44.38 71.85 -23.93
C ARG A 9 -45.45 70.87 -24.41
N PHE A 10 -45.12 70.19 -25.51
CA PHE A 10 -45.81 69.02 -26.04
C PHE A 10 -45.85 67.89 -25.00
N ILE A 11 -47.02 67.26 -24.88
CA ILE A 11 -47.22 66.00 -24.15
C ILE A 11 -46.55 64.88 -24.96
N VAL A 12 -45.57 64.21 -24.37
CA VAL A 12 -44.95 62.99 -24.90
C VAL A 12 -45.59 61.79 -24.19
N PRO A 13 -46.12 60.78 -24.89
CA PRO A 13 -46.65 59.57 -24.26
C PRO A 13 -45.51 58.74 -23.65
N PRO A 14 -45.76 57.99 -22.55
CA PRO A 14 -44.72 57.22 -21.89
C PRO A 14 -44.23 56.07 -22.78
N ARG A 15 -42.89 55.91 -22.85
CA ARG A 15 -42.23 54.77 -23.50
C ARG A 15 -42.66 53.47 -22.83
N GLN A 16 -43.17 52.52 -23.63
CA GLN A 16 -43.23 51.11 -23.24
C GLN A 16 -41.81 50.60 -23.00
N GLY A 17 -41.52 50.10 -21.81
CA GLY A 17 -40.21 49.54 -21.49
C GLY A 17 -39.82 49.47 -20.01
N GLU A 18 -40.76 49.46 -19.07
CA GLU A 18 -40.43 49.04 -17.69
C GLU A 18 -40.37 47.51 -17.63
N PRO A 19 -39.30 46.88 -17.14
CA PRO A 19 -39.27 45.45 -16.92
C PRO A 19 -40.23 45.11 -15.77
N GLY A 20 -41.40 44.60 -16.13
CA GLY A 20 -42.34 44.01 -15.18
C GLY A 20 -41.63 42.99 -14.30
N VAL A 21 -41.86 43.08 -13.00
CA VAL A 21 -41.40 42.15 -11.97
C VAL A 21 -41.89 40.75 -12.36
N ARG A 22 -41.07 39.98 -13.08
CA ARG A 22 -41.33 38.56 -13.34
C ARG A 22 -41.38 37.86 -11.99
N ARG A 23 -42.58 37.42 -11.57
CA ARG A 23 -42.74 36.46 -10.47
C ARG A 23 -41.83 35.27 -10.76
N ARG A 24 -40.73 35.13 -10.01
CA ARG A 24 -39.82 33.98 -10.15
C ARG A 24 -40.60 32.72 -9.79
N HIS A 25 -40.60 31.72 -10.67
CA HIS A 25 -41.27 30.44 -10.46
C HIS A 25 -40.80 29.83 -9.12
N PRO A 26 -41.68 29.26 -8.28
CA PRO A 26 -41.33 28.76 -6.93
C PRO A 26 -40.18 27.75 -6.95
N VAL A 27 -40.08 26.93 -8.01
CA VAL A 27 -38.97 25.99 -8.26
C VAL A 27 -37.62 26.72 -8.42
N LEU A 28 -37.58 27.83 -9.16
CA LEU A 28 -36.36 28.63 -9.36
C LEU A 28 -35.89 29.31 -8.06
N VAL A 29 -36.82 29.70 -7.19
CA VAL A 29 -36.52 30.27 -5.86
C VAL A 29 -35.98 29.19 -4.92
N PHE A 30 -36.57 27.99 -4.95
CA PHE A 30 -36.10 26.84 -4.19
C PHE A 30 -34.68 26.40 -4.62
N VAL A 31 -34.46 26.27 -5.93
CA VAL A 31 -33.13 25.92 -6.50
C VAL A 31 -32.07 26.97 -6.14
N GLN A 32 -32.39 28.26 -6.15
CA GLN A 32 -31.47 29.31 -5.72
C GLN A 32 -31.14 29.25 -4.23
N ARG A 33 -32.07 28.80 -3.38
CA ARG A 33 -31.87 28.65 -1.93
C ARG A 33 -31.02 27.43 -1.58
N VAL A 34 -31.12 26.36 -2.38
CA VAL A 34 -30.44 25.07 -2.17
C VAL A 34 -29.11 24.98 -2.94
N SER A 35 -28.81 25.87 -3.88
CA SER A 35 -27.55 25.85 -4.62
C SER A 35 -26.35 26.32 -3.76
N PRO A 36 -25.17 25.69 -3.83
CA PRO A 36 -23.97 26.16 -3.14
C PRO A 36 -23.49 27.49 -3.73
N SER A 37 -22.97 28.40 -2.89
CA SER A 37 -22.44 29.69 -3.35
C SER A 37 -21.21 29.52 -4.26
N GLN A 38 -20.49 28.41 -4.10
CA GLN A 38 -19.34 27.98 -4.90
C GLN A 38 -19.75 27.31 -6.22
N GLY A 39 -21.05 27.01 -6.41
CA GLY A 39 -21.63 26.41 -7.60
C GLY A 39 -21.51 24.88 -7.69
N TRP A 40 -22.46 24.25 -8.40
CA TRP A 40 -22.53 22.79 -8.57
C TRP A 40 -21.33 22.18 -9.29
N ALA A 41 -20.64 22.94 -10.15
CA ALA A 41 -19.41 22.50 -10.79
C ALA A 41 -18.32 22.15 -9.77
N THR A 42 -18.23 22.88 -8.65
CA THR A 42 -17.26 22.60 -7.58
C THR A 42 -17.57 21.28 -6.89
N PHE A 43 -18.86 21.00 -6.66
CA PHE A 43 -19.31 19.71 -6.13
C PHE A 43 -19.06 18.56 -7.12
N ALA A 44 -19.28 18.78 -8.42
CA ALA A 44 -19.01 17.79 -9.45
C ALA A 44 -17.51 17.43 -9.54
N ILE A 45 -16.62 18.43 -9.48
CA ILE A 45 -15.16 18.18 -9.45
C ILE A 45 -14.81 17.39 -8.18
N LEU A 46 -15.33 17.78 -7.02
CA LEU A 46 -15.10 17.05 -5.77
C LEU A 46 -15.61 15.59 -5.86
N ALA A 47 -16.80 15.37 -6.40
CA ALA A 47 -17.36 14.04 -6.57
C ALA A 47 -16.47 13.15 -7.46
N VAL A 48 -15.98 13.68 -8.58
CA VAL A 48 -15.01 12.98 -9.43
C VAL A 48 -13.70 12.71 -8.71
N THR A 49 -13.17 13.68 -7.95
CA THR A 49 -11.97 13.48 -7.12
C THR A 49 -12.17 12.33 -6.13
N LEU A 50 -13.30 12.28 -5.42
CA LEU A 50 -13.60 11.22 -4.46
C LEU A 50 -13.83 9.87 -5.16
N SER A 51 -14.45 9.85 -6.34
CA SER A 51 -14.60 8.63 -7.13
C SER A 51 -13.25 8.05 -7.56
N ILE A 52 -12.28 8.87 -7.97
CA ILE A 52 -10.92 8.40 -8.31
C ILE A 52 -10.24 7.77 -7.09
N VAL A 53 -10.37 8.37 -5.90
CA VAL A 53 -9.84 7.80 -4.65
C VAL A 53 -10.52 6.47 -4.36
N SER A 54 -11.86 6.41 -4.45
CA SER A 54 -12.62 5.19 -4.21
C SER A 54 -12.25 4.08 -5.19
N GLU A 55 -12.14 4.38 -6.49
CA GLU A 55 -11.71 3.41 -7.52
C GLU A 55 -10.28 2.92 -7.29
N SER A 56 -9.39 3.79 -6.80
CA SER A 56 -8.04 3.38 -6.42
C SER A 56 -8.07 2.36 -5.29
N ILE A 57 -8.92 2.57 -4.27
CA ILE A 57 -9.06 1.66 -3.12
C ILE A 57 -9.71 0.34 -3.56
N THR A 58 -10.80 0.40 -4.31
CA THR A 58 -11.50 -0.81 -4.78
C THR A 58 -10.60 -1.70 -5.65
N ALA A 59 -9.72 -1.11 -6.45
CA ALA A 59 -8.78 -1.88 -7.27
C ALA A 59 -7.59 -2.47 -6.51
N ALA A 60 -7.43 -2.15 -5.23
CA ALA A 60 -6.57 -2.94 -4.35
C ALA A 60 -7.15 -4.33 -4.10
N GLU A 61 -8.47 -4.51 -4.29
CA GLU A 61 -9.18 -5.79 -4.11
C GLU A 61 -8.85 -6.44 -2.76
N TRP A 62 -8.64 -5.61 -1.74
CA TRP A 62 -8.38 -6.04 -0.37
C TRP A 62 -9.53 -6.88 0.20
N VAL A 63 -10.76 -6.45 -0.07
CA VAL A 63 -12.00 -7.11 0.32
C VAL A 63 -13.10 -6.52 -0.57
N ASP A 64 -14.21 -7.24 -0.75
CA ASP A 64 -15.39 -6.64 -1.37
C ASP A 64 -15.98 -5.57 -0.43
N ILE A 65 -15.96 -4.31 -0.87
CA ILE A 65 -16.46 -3.15 -0.11
C ILE A 65 -17.67 -2.60 -0.85
N PRO A 66 -18.85 -3.20 -0.67
CA PRO A 66 -20.02 -2.85 -1.45
C PRO A 66 -20.37 -1.37 -1.28
N GLY A 67 -20.36 -0.63 -2.39
CA GLY A 67 -20.73 0.79 -2.42
C GLY A 67 -19.81 1.73 -1.63
N LEU A 68 -18.50 1.50 -1.61
CA LEU A 68 -17.53 2.48 -1.09
C LEU A 68 -17.72 3.88 -1.72
N THR A 69 -17.84 3.92 -3.05
CA THR A 69 -18.06 5.16 -3.82
C THR A 69 -19.37 5.83 -3.40
N SER A 70 -20.46 5.06 -3.27
CA SER A 70 -21.76 5.62 -2.89
C SER A 70 -21.75 6.14 -1.46
N THR A 71 -21.02 5.50 -0.54
CA THR A 71 -20.79 6.00 0.83
C THR A 71 -20.06 7.35 0.81
N MET A 72 -18.94 7.47 0.08
CA MET A 72 -18.20 8.74 -0.03
C MET A 72 -19.05 9.86 -0.63
N LEU A 73 -19.79 9.56 -1.70
CA LEU A 73 -20.65 10.54 -2.37
C LEU A 73 -21.82 10.96 -1.47
N LEU A 74 -22.47 10.02 -0.77
CA LEU A 74 -23.53 10.32 0.19
C LEU A 74 -23.00 11.20 1.34
N ALA A 75 -21.85 10.85 1.91
CA ALA A 75 -21.21 11.64 2.96
C ALA A 75 -20.90 13.07 2.49
N SER A 76 -20.46 13.22 1.23
CA SER A 76 -20.21 14.54 0.63
C SER A 76 -21.49 15.36 0.43
N LEU A 77 -22.62 14.72 0.10
CA LEU A 77 -23.94 15.36 0.00
C LEU A 77 -24.45 15.79 1.39
N VAL A 78 -24.29 14.94 2.40
CA VAL A 78 -24.61 15.26 3.81
C VAL A 78 -23.76 16.43 4.28
N GLY A 79 -22.45 16.41 4.03
CA GLY A 79 -21.55 17.51 4.35
C GLY A 79 -21.94 18.82 3.69
N LEU A 80 -22.38 18.78 2.41
CA LEU A 80 -22.87 19.94 1.68
C LEU A 80 -24.18 20.49 2.29
N GLY A 81 -25.09 19.60 2.68
CA GLY A 81 -26.35 19.95 3.33
C GLY A 81 -26.12 20.62 4.69
N LEU A 82 -25.35 19.98 5.56
CA LEU A 82 -25.04 20.47 6.91
C LEU A 82 -24.23 21.77 6.88
N ALA A 83 -23.34 21.96 5.90
CA ALA A 83 -22.57 23.19 5.72
C ALA A 83 -23.45 24.44 5.49
N LYS A 84 -24.72 24.29 5.12
CA LYS A 84 -25.66 25.41 4.90
C LYS A 84 -26.50 25.75 6.11
N ILE A 85 -26.55 24.85 7.10
CA ILE A 85 -27.35 25.05 8.31
C ILE A 85 -26.65 26.07 9.19
N ARG A 86 -27.42 27.06 9.69
CA ARG A 86 -26.92 28.15 10.54
C ARG A 86 -26.89 27.74 12.02
N VAL A 87 -26.25 26.63 12.31
CA VAL A 87 -26.06 26.08 13.67
C VAL A 87 -24.55 26.08 13.97
N PRO A 88 -24.12 26.15 15.26
CA PRO A 88 -22.71 26.01 15.62
C PRO A 88 -22.06 24.81 14.95
N TRP A 89 -20.83 25.00 14.43
CA TRP A 89 -20.17 23.99 13.62
C TRP A 89 -19.98 22.67 14.38
N ILE A 90 -19.68 22.72 15.68
CA ILE A 90 -19.48 21.53 16.53
C ILE A 90 -20.71 20.62 16.48
N LEU A 91 -21.92 21.19 16.68
CA LEU A 91 -23.16 20.43 16.66
C LEU A 91 -23.44 19.79 15.29
N MET A 92 -23.06 20.46 14.20
CA MET A 92 -23.21 19.91 12.85
C MET A 92 -22.19 18.80 12.54
N HIS A 93 -20.99 18.88 13.11
CA HIS A 93 -20.03 17.77 13.01
C HIS A 93 -20.52 16.57 13.82
N ILE A 94 -20.99 16.78 15.05
CA ILE A 94 -21.59 15.71 15.86
C ILE A 94 -22.76 15.06 15.10
N ALA A 95 -23.66 15.87 14.52
CA ALA A 95 -24.77 15.34 13.71
C ALA A 95 -24.28 14.57 12.47
N GLY A 96 -23.27 15.09 11.75
CA GLY A 96 -22.70 14.44 10.57
C GLY A 96 -21.98 13.13 10.90
N LEU A 97 -21.29 13.06 12.04
CA LEU A 97 -20.65 11.85 12.55
C LEU A 97 -21.69 10.83 13.03
N ALA A 98 -22.75 11.26 13.74
CA ALA A 98 -23.82 10.39 14.18
C ALA A 98 -24.61 9.78 13.00
N LEU A 99 -24.92 10.58 11.97
CA LEU A 99 -25.53 10.07 10.74
C LEU A 99 -24.61 9.08 10.02
N GLY A 100 -23.30 9.33 10.03
CA GLY A 100 -22.31 8.43 9.47
C GLY A 100 -22.25 7.11 10.21
N ALA A 101 -22.17 7.14 11.54
CA ALA A 101 -22.17 5.96 12.38
C ALA A 101 -23.42 5.09 12.14
N LEU A 102 -24.62 5.71 12.12
CA LEU A 102 -25.86 5.00 11.82
C LEU A 102 -25.87 4.38 10.41
N PHE A 103 -25.40 5.11 9.40
CA PHE A 103 -25.33 4.61 8.03
C PHE A 103 -24.34 3.45 7.90
N ILE A 104 -23.18 3.56 8.52
CA ILE A 104 -22.12 2.54 8.47
C ILE A 104 -22.58 1.29 9.23
N LEU A 105 -23.19 1.42 10.41
CA LEU A 105 -23.76 0.28 11.14
C LEU A 105 -24.87 -0.42 10.36
N TRP A 106 -25.77 0.34 9.73
CA TRP A 106 -26.79 -0.23 8.85
C TRP A 106 -26.17 -0.99 7.66
N LYS A 107 -25.10 -0.44 7.08
CA LYS A 107 -24.43 -1.05 5.93
C LYS A 107 -23.61 -2.27 6.32
N ALA A 108 -22.88 -2.22 7.43
CA ALA A 108 -22.12 -3.34 7.96
C ALA A 108 -23.05 -4.50 8.37
N SER A 109 -24.15 -4.22 9.06
CA SER A 109 -25.14 -5.26 9.40
C SER A 109 -25.82 -5.87 8.17
N SER A 110 -25.86 -5.18 7.04
CA SER A 110 -26.35 -5.78 5.79
C SER A 110 -25.40 -6.80 5.15
N MET A 111 -24.15 -6.83 5.60
CA MET A 111 -23.11 -7.78 5.17
C MET A 111 -23.02 -9.02 6.08
N VAL A 112 -23.83 -9.05 7.14
CA VAL A 112 -23.89 -10.12 8.12
C VAL A 112 -25.17 -10.93 7.88
N ASP A 113 -25.07 -12.26 7.98
CA ASP A 113 -26.21 -13.15 7.86
C ASP A 113 -27.14 -13.02 9.07
N GLY A 114 -28.45 -13.06 8.81
CA GLY A 114 -29.46 -12.99 9.86
C GLY A 114 -30.85 -12.71 9.30
N GLU A 115 -31.88 -13.24 9.97
CA GLU A 115 -33.27 -13.09 9.55
C GLU A 115 -33.82 -11.70 9.90
N SER A 116 -33.50 -11.20 11.10
CA SER A 116 -33.92 -9.87 11.56
C SER A 116 -32.75 -8.88 11.66
N LEU A 117 -33.07 -7.58 11.71
CA LEU A 117 -32.07 -6.54 11.96
C LEU A 117 -31.41 -6.71 13.35
N GLY A 118 -32.16 -7.22 14.33
CA GLY A 118 -31.63 -7.46 15.68
C GLY A 118 -30.53 -8.51 15.66
N ASP A 119 -30.77 -9.63 14.97
CA ASP A 119 -29.82 -10.73 14.86
C ASP A 119 -28.53 -10.29 14.16
N ARG A 120 -28.67 -9.56 13.03
CA ARG A 120 -27.52 -9.05 12.27
C ARG A 120 -26.69 -8.03 13.06
N MET A 121 -27.35 -7.19 13.86
CA MET A 121 -26.65 -6.23 14.70
C MET A 121 -25.98 -6.91 15.89
N GLY A 122 -26.60 -7.94 16.48
CA GLY A 122 -25.99 -8.77 17.52
C GLY A 122 -24.71 -9.42 17.02
N GLU A 123 -24.79 -10.18 15.93
CA GLU A 123 -23.64 -10.85 15.30
C GLU A 123 -22.55 -9.84 14.88
N LEU A 124 -22.92 -8.66 14.37
CA LEU A 124 -21.96 -7.61 14.06
C LEU A 124 -21.18 -7.16 15.31
N PHE A 125 -21.86 -6.95 16.44
CA PHE A 125 -21.21 -6.52 17.67
C PHE A 125 -20.36 -7.64 18.27
N ASP A 126 -20.83 -8.88 18.23
CA ASP A 126 -20.07 -10.04 18.70
C ASP A 126 -18.76 -10.20 17.89
N ARG A 127 -18.82 -10.04 16.57
CA ARG A 127 -17.62 -10.03 15.71
C ARG A 127 -16.66 -8.88 16.02
N LEU A 128 -17.19 -7.69 16.30
CA LEU A 128 -16.37 -6.54 16.67
C LEU A 128 -15.72 -6.71 18.05
N ASP A 129 -16.40 -7.40 18.97
CA ASP A 129 -15.89 -7.73 20.30
C ASP A 129 -14.73 -8.73 20.21
N VAL A 130 -14.92 -9.82 19.47
CA VAL A 130 -13.85 -10.80 19.18
C VAL A 130 -12.65 -10.14 18.50
N TRP A 131 -12.89 -9.25 17.54
CA TRP A 131 -11.82 -8.49 16.89
C TRP A 131 -11.11 -7.53 17.86
N TYR A 132 -11.85 -6.87 18.75
CA TYR A 132 -11.30 -5.97 19.77
C TYR A 132 -10.42 -6.74 20.75
N ASP A 133 -10.85 -7.92 21.19
CA ASP A 133 -10.06 -8.80 22.04
C ASP A 133 -8.78 -9.26 21.36
N ALA A 134 -8.84 -9.62 20.07
CA ALA A 134 -7.63 -9.91 19.28
C ALA A 134 -6.71 -8.67 19.15
N ALA A 135 -7.28 -7.47 19.04
CA ALA A 135 -6.54 -6.21 18.95
C ALA A 135 -5.79 -5.86 20.24
N VAL A 136 -6.42 -6.08 21.40
CA VAL A 136 -5.83 -5.77 22.71
C VAL A 136 -4.97 -6.91 23.25
N GLY A 137 -5.43 -8.16 23.09
CA GLY A 137 -4.83 -9.37 23.67
C GLY A 137 -3.70 -10.01 22.88
N GLY A 138 -3.32 -9.45 21.72
CA GLY A 138 -2.22 -10.00 20.92
C GLY A 138 -2.62 -11.11 19.95
N GLY A 139 -3.92 -11.43 19.84
CA GLY A 139 -4.46 -12.48 18.97
C GLY A 139 -4.48 -12.12 17.48
N ILE A 140 -4.75 -13.12 16.64
CA ILE A 140 -4.93 -13.00 15.19
C ILE A 140 -6.42 -12.83 14.89
N SER A 141 -6.75 -11.99 13.91
CA SER A 141 -8.11 -11.94 13.36
C SER A 141 -8.08 -12.18 11.85
N THR A 142 -8.99 -13.03 11.38
CA THR A 142 -9.23 -13.32 9.97
C THR A 142 -10.55 -12.71 9.46
N ASP A 143 -11.36 -12.11 10.35
CA ASP A 143 -12.59 -11.43 9.96
C ASP A 143 -12.27 -10.09 9.29
N LEU A 144 -12.71 -9.95 8.04
CA LEU A 144 -12.51 -8.74 7.23
C LEU A 144 -13.57 -7.66 7.48
N LEU A 145 -14.66 -7.94 8.21
CA LEU A 145 -15.74 -7.00 8.45
C LEU A 145 -15.29 -5.74 9.23
N PRO A 146 -14.47 -5.83 10.30
CA PRO A 146 -13.91 -4.66 10.97
C PRO A 146 -13.07 -3.80 10.01
N PHE A 147 -12.33 -4.42 9.09
CA PHE A 147 -11.57 -3.70 8.06
C PHE A 147 -12.48 -2.93 7.10
N VAL A 148 -13.53 -3.59 6.59
CA VAL A 148 -14.55 -2.96 5.75
C VAL A 148 -15.17 -1.77 6.45
N MET A 149 -15.50 -1.91 7.74
CA MET A 149 -16.04 -0.82 8.55
C MET A 149 -15.06 0.35 8.67
N LEU A 150 -13.78 0.09 8.93
CA LEU A 150 -12.76 1.15 8.98
C LEU A 150 -12.65 1.91 7.65
N LEU A 151 -12.71 1.20 6.51
CA LEU A 151 -12.71 1.83 5.20
C LEU A 151 -13.99 2.63 4.94
N LEU A 152 -15.15 2.15 5.36
CA LEU A 152 -16.42 2.89 5.27
C LEU A 152 -16.42 4.13 6.18
N ILE A 153 -15.84 4.06 7.37
CA ILE A 153 -15.62 5.20 8.27
C ILE A 153 -14.70 6.21 7.60
N ALA A 154 -13.53 5.77 7.12
CA ALA A 154 -12.57 6.64 6.43
C ALA A 154 -13.20 7.32 5.20
N ALA A 155 -13.99 6.57 4.42
CA ALA A 155 -14.75 7.07 3.29
C ALA A 155 -15.79 8.12 3.69
N TRP A 156 -16.54 7.88 4.76
CA TRP A 156 -17.52 8.84 5.27
C TRP A 156 -16.83 10.12 5.74
N LEU A 157 -15.78 10.01 6.56
CA LEU A 157 -15.02 11.16 7.05
C LEU A 157 -14.42 11.95 5.89
N LEU A 158 -13.80 11.27 4.91
CA LEU A 158 -13.22 11.91 3.74
C LEU A 158 -14.27 12.69 2.94
N GLY A 159 -15.41 12.07 2.61
CA GLY A 159 -16.49 12.73 1.88
C GLY A 159 -17.12 13.89 2.66
N PHE A 160 -17.45 13.66 3.92
CA PHE A 160 -18.08 14.64 4.81
C PHE A 160 -17.19 15.86 5.03
N PHE A 161 -15.95 15.68 5.48
CA PHE A 161 -15.03 16.78 5.76
C PHE A 161 -14.60 17.51 4.49
N SER A 162 -14.34 16.79 3.39
CA SER A 162 -14.00 17.44 2.12
C SER A 162 -15.08 18.43 1.70
N SER A 163 -16.34 18.00 1.77
CA SER A 163 -17.49 18.85 1.45
C SER A 163 -17.66 19.99 2.46
N TRP A 164 -17.62 19.68 3.76
CA TRP A 164 -17.78 20.69 4.82
C TRP A 164 -16.77 21.84 4.68
N PHE A 165 -15.49 21.53 4.57
CA PHE A 165 -14.44 22.56 4.50
C PHE A 165 -14.53 23.40 3.22
N ILE A 166 -14.89 22.79 2.09
CA ILE A 166 -15.08 23.50 0.82
C ILE A 166 -16.28 24.45 0.91
N PHE A 167 -17.44 23.98 1.37
CA PHE A 167 -18.68 24.75 1.28
C PHE A 167 -18.93 25.69 2.47
N ARG A 168 -18.47 25.34 3.69
CA ARG A 168 -18.62 26.16 4.90
C ARG A 168 -17.48 27.16 5.09
N TRP A 169 -16.24 26.72 4.92
CA TRP A 169 -15.03 27.50 5.24
C TRP A 169 -14.24 27.95 4.00
N ASN A 170 -14.72 27.62 2.80
CA ASN A 170 -14.05 27.91 1.55
C ASN A 170 -12.62 27.33 1.48
N ASN A 171 -12.30 26.29 2.24
CA ASN A 171 -10.97 25.70 2.31
C ASN A 171 -10.90 24.40 1.49
N VAL A 172 -10.13 24.44 0.40
CA VAL A 172 -9.93 23.30 -0.49
C VAL A 172 -8.81 22.36 -0.03
N TRP A 173 -7.86 22.87 0.74
CA TRP A 173 -6.64 22.13 1.08
C TRP A 173 -6.91 20.91 1.93
N VAL A 174 -7.90 20.96 2.83
CA VAL A 174 -8.27 19.79 3.63
C VAL A 174 -8.77 18.66 2.75
N ALA A 175 -9.63 18.95 1.77
CA ALA A 175 -10.12 17.93 0.83
C ALA A 175 -8.97 17.33 0.00
N VAL A 176 -8.09 18.17 -0.54
CA VAL A 176 -6.96 17.71 -1.37
C VAL A 176 -5.94 16.92 -0.55
N VAL A 177 -5.59 17.37 0.65
CA VAL A 177 -4.59 16.69 1.49
C VAL A 177 -5.13 15.36 2.01
N LEU A 178 -6.37 15.31 2.52
CA LEU A 178 -6.95 14.06 3.02
C LEU A 178 -7.11 13.03 1.90
N ALA A 179 -7.61 13.44 0.73
CA ALA A 179 -7.74 12.57 -0.43
C ALA A 179 -6.37 12.16 -0.99
N GLY A 180 -5.39 13.06 -0.94
CA GLY A 180 -4.00 12.82 -1.33
C GLY A 180 -3.31 11.78 -0.45
N ILE A 181 -3.47 11.88 0.87
CA ILE A 181 -2.98 10.87 1.82
C ILE A 181 -3.65 9.54 1.53
N ALA A 182 -4.98 9.50 1.37
CA ALA A 182 -5.71 8.26 1.10
C ALA A 182 -5.21 7.56 -0.18
N ILE A 183 -5.09 8.28 -1.30
CA ILE A 183 -4.63 7.68 -2.56
C ILE A 183 -3.15 7.30 -2.52
N LEU A 184 -2.27 8.09 -1.89
CA LEU A 184 -0.85 7.77 -1.77
C LEU A 184 -0.61 6.55 -0.88
N THR A 185 -1.29 6.47 0.26
CA THR A 185 -1.23 5.30 1.14
C THR A 185 -1.70 4.07 0.39
N ASN A 186 -2.83 4.14 -0.32
CA ASN A 186 -3.34 3.01 -1.08
C ASN A 186 -2.40 2.59 -2.22
N LEU A 187 -1.87 3.55 -2.98
CA LEU A 187 -0.91 3.26 -4.06
C LEU A 187 0.40 2.67 -3.55
N SER A 188 0.74 2.83 -2.27
CA SER A 188 1.94 2.19 -1.69
C SER A 188 1.84 0.66 -1.61
N PHE A 189 0.62 0.10 -1.69
CA PHE A 189 0.33 -1.35 -1.69
C PHE A 189 -0.01 -1.90 -3.08
N LEU A 190 -0.03 -1.05 -4.13
CA LEU A 190 -0.39 -1.44 -5.49
C LEU A 190 0.84 -1.41 -6.42
N PRO A 191 0.87 -2.27 -7.46
CA PRO A 191 1.89 -2.21 -8.51
C PRO A 191 1.97 -0.85 -9.23
N ASP A 192 3.15 -0.55 -9.79
CA ASP A 192 3.45 0.73 -10.44
C ASP A 192 2.52 1.10 -11.60
N GLN A 193 1.90 0.11 -12.27
CA GLN A 193 0.91 0.34 -13.32
C GLN A 193 -0.30 1.17 -12.85
N PHE A 194 -0.59 1.16 -11.55
CA PHE A 194 -1.69 1.94 -10.95
C PHE A 194 -1.33 3.40 -10.68
N ALA A 195 -0.06 3.81 -10.85
CA ALA A 195 0.40 5.18 -10.63
C ALA A 195 -0.35 6.23 -11.46
N ALA A 196 -0.90 5.85 -12.62
CA ALA A 196 -1.73 6.73 -13.46
C ALA A 196 -2.92 7.35 -12.70
N ARG A 197 -3.47 6.66 -11.69
CA ARG A 197 -4.57 7.17 -10.85
C ARG A 197 -4.16 8.39 -10.02
N PHE A 198 -2.90 8.44 -9.57
CA PHE A 198 -2.36 9.61 -8.88
C PHE A 198 -2.37 10.84 -9.78
N PHE A 199 -2.00 10.69 -11.06
CA PHE A 199 -2.04 11.80 -12.02
C PHE A 199 -3.47 12.28 -12.30
N LEU A 200 -4.44 11.37 -12.41
CA LEU A 200 -5.86 11.72 -12.53
C LEU A 200 -6.37 12.46 -11.29
N PHE A 201 -6.00 11.98 -10.10
CA PHE A 201 -6.30 12.67 -8.85
C PHE A 201 -5.69 14.07 -8.80
N MET A 202 -4.41 14.22 -9.13
CA MET A 202 -3.71 15.50 -9.15
C MET A 202 -4.33 16.48 -10.15
N LEU A 203 -4.76 16.00 -11.31
CA LEU A 203 -5.50 16.81 -12.29
C LEU A 203 -6.77 17.39 -11.67
N MET A 204 -7.59 16.55 -11.03
CA MET A 204 -8.83 17.00 -10.39
C MET A 204 -8.57 17.89 -9.17
N ALA A 205 -7.54 17.60 -8.38
CA ALA A 205 -7.14 18.43 -7.25
C ALA A 205 -6.71 19.83 -7.70
N MET A 206 -5.90 19.95 -8.75
CA MET A 206 -5.50 21.23 -9.33
C MET A 206 -6.73 22.00 -9.87
N LEU A 207 -7.63 21.33 -10.58
CA LEU A 207 -8.88 21.93 -11.05
C LEU A 207 -9.74 22.45 -9.89
N LEU A 208 -9.84 21.69 -8.80
CA LEU A 208 -10.59 22.06 -7.62
C LEU A 208 -9.98 23.28 -6.91
N VAL A 209 -8.65 23.33 -6.77
CA VAL A 209 -7.91 24.45 -6.19
C VAL A 209 -8.11 25.72 -7.00
N VAL A 210 -7.90 25.67 -8.32
CA VAL A 210 -8.07 26.85 -9.19
C VAL A 210 -9.52 27.30 -9.23
N ARG A 211 -10.48 26.35 -9.23
CA ARG A 211 -11.90 26.67 -9.14
C ARG A 211 -12.22 27.44 -7.85
N MET A 212 -11.72 26.97 -6.72
CA MET A 212 -11.93 27.61 -5.41
C MET A 212 -11.27 28.98 -5.31
N ASP A 213 -10.04 29.14 -5.82
CA ASP A 213 -9.37 30.44 -5.88
C ASP A 213 -10.13 31.43 -6.78
N SER A 214 -10.57 30.98 -7.95
CA SER A 214 -11.40 31.77 -8.85
C SER A 214 -12.68 32.22 -8.16
N MET A 215 -13.39 31.35 -7.46
CA MET A 215 -14.62 31.72 -6.73
C MET A 215 -14.36 32.76 -5.62
N ARG A 216 -13.26 32.62 -4.87
CA ARG A 216 -12.86 33.62 -3.86
C ARG A 216 -12.60 34.99 -4.49
N LYS A 217 -11.91 35.04 -5.63
CA LYS A 217 -11.66 36.28 -6.39
C LYS A 217 -12.95 36.91 -6.93
N HIS A 218 -13.87 36.09 -7.46
CA HIS A 218 -15.17 36.58 -7.92
C HIS A 218 -15.98 37.25 -6.80
N GLU A 219 -15.89 36.76 -5.57
CA GLU A 219 -16.54 37.40 -4.41
C GLU A 219 -15.93 38.75 -4.04
N VAL A 220 -14.61 38.87 -4.13
CA VAL A 220 -13.90 40.16 -3.95
C VAL A 220 -14.31 41.14 -5.05
N TRP A 221 -14.33 40.71 -6.31
CA TRP A 221 -14.69 41.57 -7.44
C TRP A 221 -16.15 42.00 -7.42
N ARG A 222 -17.08 41.12 -7.00
CA ARG A 222 -18.48 41.50 -6.76
C ARG A 222 -18.60 42.58 -5.70
N ARG A 223 -17.84 42.49 -4.60
CA ARG A 223 -17.78 43.54 -3.57
C ARG A 223 -17.24 44.86 -4.13
N LEU A 224 -16.32 44.80 -5.10
CA LEU A 224 -15.76 45.96 -5.80
C LEU A 224 -16.62 46.47 -6.98
N LYS A 225 -17.81 45.88 -7.22
CA LYS A 225 -18.73 46.24 -8.32
C LYS A 225 -18.09 46.14 -9.72
N ILE A 226 -17.20 45.20 -9.92
CA ILE A 226 -16.62 44.89 -11.23
C ILE A 226 -17.54 43.89 -11.92
N ASP A 227 -18.22 44.30 -13.00
CA ASP A 227 -19.13 43.43 -13.76
C ASP A 227 -18.37 42.41 -14.61
N PHE A 228 -18.87 41.17 -14.64
CA PHE A 228 -18.25 40.07 -15.37
C PHE A 228 -19.30 39.26 -16.14
N THR A 229 -18.97 38.86 -17.36
CA THR A 229 -19.85 38.06 -18.22
C THR A 229 -19.80 36.55 -17.84
N PRO A 230 -20.93 35.81 -17.90
CA PRO A 230 -20.99 34.39 -17.53
C PRO A 230 -20.02 33.49 -18.31
N THR A 231 -19.67 33.86 -19.54
CA THR A 231 -18.71 33.16 -20.40
C THR A 231 -17.32 33.03 -19.79
N SER A 232 -16.94 33.93 -18.87
CA SER A 232 -15.60 33.90 -18.28
C SER A 232 -15.40 32.84 -17.19
N SER A 233 -16.47 32.34 -16.54
CA SER A 233 -16.34 31.23 -15.57
C SER A 233 -15.96 29.92 -16.26
N TRP A 234 -16.49 29.68 -17.46
CA TRP A 234 -16.16 28.52 -18.29
C TRP A 234 -14.74 28.63 -18.85
N LEU A 235 -14.35 29.85 -19.25
CA LEU A 235 -13.01 30.16 -19.75
C LEU A 235 -11.92 29.84 -18.72
N THR A 236 -12.11 30.22 -17.45
CA THR A 236 -11.16 29.94 -16.37
C THR A 236 -10.99 28.44 -16.15
N LEU A 237 -12.09 27.67 -16.15
CA LEU A 237 -12.04 26.21 -15.93
C LEU A 237 -11.31 25.50 -17.09
N HIS A 238 -11.58 25.87 -18.34
CA HIS A 238 -10.85 25.35 -19.49
C HIS A 238 -9.36 25.72 -19.49
N ALA A 239 -9.01 26.97 -19.15
CA ALA A 239 -7.62 27.38 -19.07
C ALA A 239 -6.87 26.61 -17.97
N SER A 240 -7.54 26.38 -16.84
CA SER A 240 -7.01 25.58 -15.73
C SER A 240 -6.77 24.13 -16.15
N LEU A 241 -7.71 23.53 -16.89
CA LEU A 241 -7.57 22.17 -17.41
C LEU A 241 -6.31 22.02 -18.27
N TRP A 242 -6.14 22.89 -19.27
CA TRP A 242 -4.97 22.80 -20.16
C TRP A 242 -3.65 23.10 -19.44
N PHE A 243 -3.65 24.05 -18.50
CA PHE A 243 -2.46 24.34 -17.71
C PHE A 243 -2.10 23.18 -16.78
N SER A 244 -3.07 22.57 -16.10
CA SER A 244 -2.85 21.38 -15.26
C SER A 244 -2.33 20.20 -16.09
N LEU A 245 -2.92 19.95 -17.27
CA LEU A 245 -2.44 18.91 -18.18
C LEU A 245 -0.98 19.15 -18.60
N LEU A 246 -0.61 20.39 -18.92
CA LEU A 246 0.78 20.73 -19.25
C LEU A 246 1.72 20.45 -18.08
N VAL A 247 1.38 20.93 -16.88
CA VAL A 247 2.21 20.74 -15.67
C VAL A 247 2.38 19.27 -15.35
N LEU A 248 1.31 18.48 -15.40
CA LEU A 248 1.37 17.04 -15.12
C LEU A 248 2.13 16.26 -16.19
N SER A 249 1.98 16.64 -17.47
CA SER A 249 2.75 16.04 -18.56
C SER A 249 4.24 16.35 -18.42
N ALA A 250 4.59 17.59 -18.07
CA ALA A 250 5.97 17.96 -17.76
C ALA A 250 6.52 17.22 -16.53
N ALA A 251 5.70 17.07 -15.47
CA ALA A 251 6.08 16.33 -14.27
C ALA A 251 6.34 14.84 -14.57
N ALA A 252 5.52 14.22 -15.42
CA ALA A 252 5.70 12.83 -15.84
C ALA A 252 6.97 12.62 -16.70
N LEU A 253 7.45 13.66 -17.39
CA LEU A 253 8.68 13.62 -18.18
C LEU A 253 9.95 13.91 -17.37
N LEU A 254 9.84 14.43 -16.14
CA LEU A 254 11.01 14.70 -15.31
C LEU A 254 11.60 13.37 -14.85
N PRO A 255 12.88 13.06 -15.19
CA PRO A 255 13.54 11.88 -14.67
C PRO A 255 13.80 12.10 -13.18
N LEU A 256 12.88 11.63 -12.34
CA LEU A 256 13.03 11.53 -10.89
C LEU A 256 14.00 10.40 -10.57
N LYS A 257 15.23 10.44 -11.08
CA LYS A 257 16.28 9.56 -10.57
C LYS A 257 16.52 9.95 -9.10
N VAL A 258 16.19 9.01 -8.22
CA VAL A 258 16.45 8.89 -6.78
C VAL A 258 17.59 9.79 -6.27
N ILE A 259 17.31 11.08 -6.09
CA ILE A 259 18.11 11.97 -5.22
C ILE A 259 17.14 12.41 -4.14
N VAL A 260 16.77 11.47 -3.26
CA VAL A 260 16.10 11.83 -2.02
C VAL A 260 17.22 12.38 -1.13
N SER A 261 17.18 13.67 -0.80
CA SER A 261 18.15 14.21 0.13
C SER A 261 17.94 13.56 1.51
N ASP A 262 19.04 13.16 2.17
CA ASP A 262 19.00 12.51 3.49
C ASP A 262 18.09 13.23 4.50
N PRO A 263 18.05 14.59 4.57
CA PRO A 263 17.14 15.29 5.47
C PRO A 263 15.65 15.09 5.17
N ILE A 264 15.27 14.94 3.89
CA ILE A 264 13.88 14.67 3.49
C ILE A 264 13.54 13.21 3.78
N ALA A 265 14.48 12.28 3.55
CA ALA A 265 14.32 10.89 3.92
C ALA A 265 14.14 10.71 5.43
N ASP A 266 14.94 11.40 6.25
CA ASP A 266 14.85 11.36 7.72
C ASP A 266 13.57 11.99 8.25
N LEU A 267 13.13 13.10 7.67
CA LEU A 267 11.84 13.70 8.02
C LEU A 267 10.68 12.75 7.67
N TRP A 268 10.76 12.07 6.53
CA TRP A 268 9.78 11.07 6.12
C TRP A 268 9.75 9.85 7.05
N ARG A 269 10.93 9.30 7.40
CA ARG A 269 11.05 8.20 8.38
C ARG A 269 10.48 8.59 9.73
N THR A 270 10.79 9.78 10.22
CA THR A 270 10.29 10.33 11.50
C THR A 270 8.79 10.59 11.45
N GLY A 271 8.25 11.03 10.31
CA GLY A 271 6.81 11.18 10.12
C GLY A 271 6.07 9.85 10.05
N ARG A 272 6.73 8.79 9.57
CA ARG A 272 6.14 7.45 9.42
C ARG A 272 6.30 6.56 10.65
N THR A 273 7.21 6.83 11.58
CA THR A 273 7.42 5.99 12.78
C THR A 273 6.16 5.74 13.63
N PRO A 274 5.20 6.68 13.81
CA PRO A 274 3.93 6.37 14.45
C PRO A 274 3.08 5.36 13.67
N VAL A 275 3.09 5.44 12.34
CA VAL A 275 2.39 4.51 11.44
C VAL A 275 3.07 3.14 11.44
N ALA A 276 4.40 3.09 11.46
CA ALA A 276 5.18 1.85 11.53
C ALA A 276 4.92 1.04 12.82
N ARG A 277 4.58 1.71 13.94
CA ARG A 277 4.13 1.02 15.17
C ARG A 277 2.75 0.37 15.03
N VAL A 278 1.90 0.93 14.18
CA VAL A 278 0.57 0.38 13.87
C VAL A 278 0.65 -0.69 12.79
N GLU A 279 1.70 -0.70 11.97
CA GLU A 279 1.92 -1.69 10.90
C GLU A 279 1.95 -3.13 11.45
N THR A 280 2.64 -3.39 12.56
CA THR A 280 2.62 -4.73 13.19
C THR A 280 1.22 -5.14 13.68
N VAL A 281 0.45 -4.20 14.23
CA VAL A 281 -0.93 -4.44 14.66
C VAL A 281 -1.84 -4.65 13.45
N PHE A 282 -1.62 -3.89 12.38
CA PHE A 282 -2.33 -3.99 11.11
C PHE A 282 -2.08 -5.35 10.45
N THR A 283 -0.82 -5.78 10.34
CA THR A 283 -0.45 -7.08 9.78
C THR A 283 -1.04 -8.23 10.58
N ARG A 284 -1.24 -8.07 11.90
CA ARG A 284 -1.86 -9.10 12.76
C ARG A 284 -3.39 -9.16 12.60
N LEU A 285 -4.05 -8.01 12.56
CA LEU A 285 -5.51 -7.90 12.56
C LEU A 285 -6.14 -7.95 11.17
N PHE A 286 -5.37 -7.69 10.13
CA PHE A 286 -5.82 -7.67 8.74
C PHE A 286 -4.88 -8.49 7.87
N SER A 287 -4.48 -9.62 8.43
CA SER A 287 -3.46 -10.48 7.87
C SER A 287 -3.89 -11.22 6.61
N THR A 288 -5.19 -11.46 6.48
CA THR A 288 -5.82 -12.08 5.31
C THR A 288 -5.94 -11.12 4.11
N LEU A 289 -5.55 -9.85 4.26
CA LEU A 289 -5.56 -8.92 3.16
C LEU A 289 -4.46 -9.26 2.14
N PRO A 290 -4.83 -9.50 0.86
CA PRO A 290 -3.83 -9.76 -0.17
C PRO A 290 -2.95 -8.52 -0.38
N SER A 291 -1.64 -8.67 -0.23
CA SER A 291 -0.68 -7.68 -0.74
C SER A 291 -0.56 -7.88 -2.25
N ARG A 292 -0.74 -6.80 -3.03
CA ARG A 292 -0.56 -6.83 -4.49
C ARG A 292 0.77 -6.29 -4.94
N LYS A 293 1.58 -5.81 -4.01
CA LYS A 293 2.91 -5.31 -4.32
C LYS A 293 3.87 -6.48 -4.14
N ASP A 294 4.51 -6.88 -5.24
CA ASP A 294 5.67 -7.77 -5.21
C ASP A 294 6.76 -7.03 -4.41
N THR A 295 6.95 -7.46 -3.17
CA THR A 295 8.10 -7.05 -2.37
C THR A 295 9.22 -8.02 -2.69
N MET A 296 10.44 -7.51 -2.89
CA MET A 296 11.65 -8.36 -2.97
C MET A 296 11.77 -9.12 -1.64
N GLY A 297 11.21 -10.33 -1.60
CA GLY A 297 11.14 -11.21 -0.43
C GLY A 297 9.91 -11.08 0.46
N ARG A 298 9.64 -12.17 1.19
CA ARG A 298 8.62 -12.28 2.24
C ARG A 298 9.25 -11.94 3.60
N PHE A 299 8.61 -11.03 4.35
CA PHE A 299 9.00 -10.73 5.72
C PHE A 299 8.20 -11.59 6.71
N PHE A 300 8.90 -12.26 7.62
CA PHE A 300 8.29 -13.08 8.67
C PHE A 300 8.11 -12.26 9.93
N GLY A 301 6.87 -12.00 10.35
CA GLY A 301 6.55 -11.25 11.56
C GLY A 301 6.43 -12.14 12.81
N LYS A 302 5.93 -11.57 13.92
CA LYS A 302 5.58 -12.34 15.12
C LYS A 302 4.31 -13.19 14.96
N THR A 303 3.62 -13.08 13.82
CA THR A 303 2.42 -13.86 13.53
C THR A 303 2.47 -14.42 12.11
N LEU A 304 1.94 -15.63 11.93
CA LEU A 304 1.81 -16.31 10.65
C LEU A 304 0.38 -16.91 10.55
N PRO A 305 -0.57 -16.15 9.98
CA PRO A 305 -1.96 -16.58 9.85
C PRO A 305 -2.16 -17.50 8.65
N PHE A 306 -3.26 -18.26 8.68
CA PHE A 306 -3.75 -18.97 7.50
C PHE A 306 -4.36 -17.99 6.51
N MET A 307 -3.65 -17.74 5.42
CA MET A 307 -4.04 -16.81 4.36
C MET A 307 -4.44 -17.61 3.12
N GLY A 308 -5.29 -17.02 2.28
CA GLY A 308 -5.58 -17.59 0.96
C GLY A 308 -4.40 -17.40 0.00
N LYS A 309 -4.73 -16.96 -1.21
CA LYS A 309 -3.76 -16.78 -2.30
C LYS A 309 -2.51 -15.99 -1.90
N ILE A 310 -1.35 -16.56 -2.22
CA ILE A 310 -0.04 -15.90 -2.18
C ILE A 310 0.57 -15.86 -3.58
N SER A 311 1.45 -14.89 -3.86
CA SER A 311 2.18 -14.79 -5.12
C SER A 311 3.59 -14.29 -4.90
N PHE A 312 4.52 -14.80 -5.71
CA PHE A 312 5.92 -14.43 -5.73
C PHE A 312 6.30 -13.92 -7.12
N GLY A 313 7.17 -12.92 -7.19
CA GLY A 313 7.65 -12.31 -8.42
C GLY A 313 8.76 -13.11 -9.12
N GLY A 314 9.39 -14.06 -8.42
CA GLY A 314 10.55 -14.84 -8.90
C GLY A 314 11.88 -14.12 -8.75
N ASP A 315 11.90 -12.99 -8.04
CA ASP A 315 13.09 -12.15 -7.85
C ASP A 315 14.09 -12.82 -6.89
N ILE A 316 15.39 -12.65 -7.15
CA ILE A 316 16.45 -13.12 -6.25
C ILE A 316 16.49 -12.24 -5.00
N VAL A 317 16.20 -12.83 -3.85
CA VAL A 317 16.14 -12.15 -2.55
C VAL A 317 17.45 -12.23 -1.77
N ALA A 318 18.21 -13.30 -1.97
CA ALA A 318 19.49 -13.49 -1.34
C ALA A 318 20.46 -14.33 -2.17
N TRP A 319 21.74 -14.10 -1.95
CA TRP A 319 22.83 -14.97 -2.38
C TRP A 319 23.50 -15.53 -1.13
N ALA A 320 23.86 -16.81 -1.17
CA ALA A 320 24.56 -17.45 -0.08
C ALA A 320 25.76 -18.25 -0.58
N ASP A 321 26.92 -17.96 -0.01
CA ASP A 321 28.12 -18.77 -0.15
C ASP A 321 28.10 -19.82 0.97
N THR A 322 27.72 -21.05 0.60
CA THR A 322 27.75 -22.24 1.45
C THR A 322 27.59 -23.51 0.62
N GLU A 323 28.38 -24.53 0.93
CA GLU A 323 28.26 -25.85 0.33
C GLU A 323 27.02 -26.61 0.84
N TYR A 324 26.51 -26.25 2.02
CA TYR A 324 25.39 -26.96 2.66
C TYR A 324 24.03 -26.42 2.17
N PRO A 325 23.09 -27.28 1.73
CA PRO A 325 21.73 -26.89 1.35
C PRO A 325 20.87 -26.57 2.60
N SER A 326 21.22 -25.51 3.31
CA SER A 326 20.50 -25.06 4.50
C SER A 326 19.13 -24.48 4.15
N TYR A 327 18.11 -24.85 4.92
CA TYR A 327 16.95 -23.96 5.06
C TYR A 327 17.38 -22.69 5.78
N TRP A 328 16.99 -21.55 5.23
CA TRP A 328 17.37 -20.22 5.70
C TRP A 328 16.36 -19.70 6.72
N LEU A 329 16.58 -20.04 7.98
CA LEU A 329 15.69 -19.69 9.09
C LEU A 329 15.69 -18.19 9.38
N SER A 330 14.48 -17.62 9.47
CA SER A 330 14.27 -16.21 9.84
C SER A 330 13.47 -16.05 11.14
N GLN A 331 12.47 -16.91 11.35
CA GLN A 331 11.55 -16.83 12.49
C GLN A 331 11.01 -18.21 12.84
N THR A 332 10.80 -18.48 14.12
CA THR A 332 10.03 -19.64 14.59
C THR A 332 8.80 -19.20 15.38
N TYR A 333 7.80 -20.08 15.41
CA TYR A 333 6.53 -19.86 16.10
C TYR A 333 6.21 -21.02 17.05
N ASN A 334 5.94 -20.69 18.30
CA ASN A 334 5.69 -21.66 19.35
C ASN A 334 4.19 -21.81 19.69
N TYR A 335 3.36 -20.80 19.46
CA TYR A 335 1.96 -20.82 19.89
C TYR A 335 0.99 -20.99 18.71
N TYR A 336 0.12 -21.99 18.78
CA TYR A 336 -0.86 -22.30 17.75
C TYR A 336 -2.27 -21.86 18.17
N THR A 337 -3.00 -21.25 17.23
CA THR A 337 -4.42 -20.93 17.30
C THR A 337 -5.14 -21.47 16.06
N SER A 338 -6.47 -21.55 16.11
CA SER A 338 -7.32 -21.92 14.97
C SER A 338 -7.05 -21.06 13.71
N GLN A 339 -6.58 -19.82 13.90
CA GLN A 339 -6.32 -18.85 12.83
C GLN A 339 -4.86 -18.81 12.34
N GLY A 340 -3.93 -19.50 13.02
CA GLY A 340 -2.53 -19.57 12.64
C GLY A 340 -1.57 -19.55 13.83
N TRP A 341 -0.37 -18.99 13.62
CA TRP A 341 0.75 -19.09 14.56
C TRP A 341 1.18 -17.75 15.13
N ILE A 342 1.61 -17.77 16.39
CA ILE A 342 2.12 -16.61 17.12
C ILE A 342 3.48 -16.97 17.74
N ALA A 343 4.46 -16.09 17.59
CA ALA A 343 5.68 -16.09 18.38
C ALA A 343 5.38 -15.32 19.68
N SER A 344 5.43 -16.02 20.82
CA SER A 344 5.04 -15.48 22.13
C SER A 344 5.98 -14.36 22.62
N GLY A 345 5.83 -13.95 23.88
CA GLY A 345 6.75 -13.02 24.54
C GLY A 345 8.21 -13.45 24.38
N THR A 346 9.08 -12.47 24.18
CA THR A 346 10.51 -12.71 23.97
C THR A 346 11.37 -11.68 24.67
N GLU A 347 12.45 -12.14 25.29
CA GLU A 347 13.55 -11.35 25.78
C GLU A 347 14.57 -11.10 24.68
N ARG A 348 15.25 -9.95 24.75
CA ARG A 348 16.23 -9.54 23.75
C ARG A 348 17.65 -9.68 24.28
N LEU A 349 18.48 -10.36 23.51
CA LEU A 349 19.89 -10.56 23.79
C LEU A 349 20.71 -9.90 22.67
N ASP A 350 21.52 -8.91 23.04
CA ASP A 350 22.46 -8.32 22.10
C ASP A 350 23.57 -9.33 21.79
N VAL A 351 23.91 -9.46 20.51
CA VAL A 351 24.96 -10.34 19.99
C VAL A 351 25.76 -9.65 18.90
N GLY A 352 26.88 -10.23 18.48
CA GLY A 352 27.64 -9.76 17.35
C GLY A 352 29.07 -10.29 17.34
N PRO A 353 29.98 -9.63 16.60
CA PRO A 353 31.33 -10.15 16.35
C PRO A 353 32.13 -10.49 17.61
N SER A 354 31.92 -9.72 18.68
CA SER A 354 32.61 -9.84 19.96
C SER A 354 31.70 -10.25 21.11
N LEU A 355 30.42 -10.51 20.85
CA LEU A 355 29.41 -10.80 21.87
C LEU A 355 28.65 -12.06 21.43
N LEU A 356 29.09 -13.20 21.95
CA LEU A 356 28.52 -14.50 21.63
C LEU A 356 27.20 -14.72 22.37
N PRO A 357 26.24 -15.44 21.77
CA PRO A 357 25.10 -15.94 22.51
C PRO A 357 25.55 -16.96 23.58
N PRO A 358 24.71 -17.25 24.58
CA PRO A 358 24.97 -18.36 25.49
C PRO A 358 25.07 -19.68 24.72
N PRO A 359 25.97 -20.60 25.12
CA PRO A 359 26.17 -21.84 24.39
C PRO A 359 24.92 -22.73 24.47
N SER A 360 24.56 -23.33 23.33
CA SER A 360 23.51 -24.35 23.28
C SER A 360 23.94 -25.61 24.05
N ILE A 361 22.99 -26.24 24.73
CA ILE A 361 23.19 -27.49 25.48
C ILE A 361 22.89 -28.74 24.63
N ASP A 362 22.07 -28.61 23.59
CA ASP A 362 21.61 -29.72 22.74
C ASP A 362 22.41 -29.78 21.43
N ASN A 363 23.73 -29.96 21.56
CA ASN A 363 24.68 -29.91 20.46
C ASN A 363 25.20 -31.28 19.99
N ARG A 364 24.56 -32.38 20.43
CA ARG A 364 24.97 -33.71 20.01
C ARG A 364 24.77 -33.86 18.50
N ARG A 365 25.81 -34.34 17.80
CA ARG A 365 25.82 -34.48 16.34
C ARG A 365 25.49 -33.16 15.61
N ARG A 366 25.98 -32.02 16.10
CA ARG A 366 25.95 -30.75 15.36
C ARG A 366 27.33 -30.36 14.86
N GLN A 367 27.35 -29.66 13.73
CA GLN A 367 28.55 -29.07 13.16
C GLN A 367 28.32 -27.58 12.90
N ASP A 368 29.37 -26.80 13.13
CA ASP A 368 29.37 -25.38 12.80
C ASP A 368 29.59 -25.22 11.29
N MET A 369 28.70 -24.46 10.66
CA MET A 369 28.74 -24.13 9.25
C MET A 369 28.95 -22.63 9.10
N GLU A 370 30.05 -22.24 8.46
CA GLU A 370 30.27 -20.84 8.07
C GLU A 370 29.50 -20.54 6.79
N GLN A 371 28.78 -19.42 6.79
CA GLN A 371 27.94 -19.01 5.67
C GLN A 371 28.07 -17.51 5.46
N THR A 372 28.20 -17.08 4.21
CA THR A 372 28.13 -15.66 3.85
C THR A 372 26.88 -15.39 3.06
N VAL A 373 26.04 -14.47 3.52
CA VAL A 373 24.74 -14.15 2.90
C VAL A 373 24.72 -12.69 2.45
N GLN A 374 24.22 -12.46 1.24
CA GLN A 374 23.94 -11.15 0.66
C GLN A 374 22.43 -11.00 0.47
N LEU A 375 21.81 -9.93 0.98
CA LEU A 375 20.40 -9.66 0.75
C LEU A 375 20.21 -8.65 -0.39
N SER A 376 19.28 -8.91 -1.30
CA SER A 376 18.94 -8.02 -2.43
C SER A 376 18.06 -6.84 -2.04
N PHE A 377 17.80 -6.62 -0.75
CA PHE A 377 16.93 -5.57 -0.22
C PHE A 377 17.37 -5.07 1.15
N ASP A 378 16.90 -3.89 1.54
CA ASP A 378 17.14 -3.34 2.89
C ASP A 378 16.42 -4.20 3.94
N SER A 379 17.16 -4.77 4.89
CA SER A 379 16.56 -5.65 5.92
C SER A 379 17.10 -5.38 7.32
N ARG A 380 16.21 -5.45 8.30
CA ARG A 380 16.58 -5.55 9.73
C ARG A 380 16.64 -6.97 10.23
N LYS A 381 16.11 -7.95 9.49
CA LYS A 381 16.21 -9.37 9.82
C LYS A 381 17.33 -10.01 9.02
N PHE A 382 17.94 -11.03 9.58
CA PHE A 382 18.91 -11.85 8.86
C PHE A 382 18.48 -13.31 8.85
N LEU A 383 19.03 -14.04 7.90
CA LEU A 383 18.83 -15.47 7.68
C LEU A 383 20.00 -16.25 8.28
N SER A 384 19.70 -17.39 8.90
CA SER A 384 20.67 -18.35 9.42
C SER A 384 20.37 -19.72 8.83
N GLY A 385 21.37 -20.43 8.30
CA GLY A 385 21.18 -21.75 7.70
C GLY A 385 21.05 -22.91 8.70
N GLY A 386 20.60 -22.62 9.93
CA GLY A 386 20.54 -23.55 11.05
C GLY A 386 20.39 -22.81 12.38
N GLY A 387 20.70 -23.49 13.49
CA GLY A 387 20.72 -22.85 14.80
C GLY A 387 21.76 -21.74 14.85
N PHE A 388 21.40 -20.55 15.32
CA PHE A 388 22.31 -19.41 15.36
C PHE A 388 23.43 -19.60 16.39
N ASP A 389 24.69 -19.35 16.00
CA ASP A 389 25.83 -19.31 16.92
C ASP A 389 26.60 -17.97 16.86
N TRP A 390 26.86 -17.43 15.67
CA TRP A 390 27.62 -16.17 15.54
C TRP A 390 27.18 -15.34 14.33
N VAL A 391 27.37 -14.01 14.39
CA VAL A 391 27.17 -13.10 13.26
C VAL A 391 28.23 -12.00 13.21
N SER A 392 28.67 -11.70 11.98
CA SER A 392 29.70 -10.70 11.65
C SER A 392 29.30 -9.24 11.86
N ARG A 393 28.06 -8.95 12.26
CA ARG A 393 27.54 -7.59 12.47
C ARG A 393 26.79 -7.50 13.80
N PRO A 394 26.76 -6.32 14.45
CA PRO A 394 25.95 -6.13 15.65
C PRO A 394 24.48 -6.46 15.40
N ALA A 395 23.94 -7.33 16.25
CA ALA A 395 22.60 -7.85 16.14
C ALA A 395 21.96 -8.01 17.53
N THR A 396 20.67 -8.30 17.52
CA THR A 396 19.88 -8.66 18.68
C THR A 396 19.10 -9.91 18.29
N VAL A 397 19.20 -10.94 19.12
CA VAL A 397 18.38 -12.16 18.99
C VAL A 397 17.28 -12.13 20.02
N GLU A 398 16.12 -12.69 19.66
CA GLU A 398 14.97 -12.82 20.56
C GLU A 398 14.95 -14.26 21.10
N SER A 399 14.94 -14.39 22.43
CA SER A 399 14.76 -15.66 23.16
C SER A 399 13.34 -15.73 23.67
N LEU A 400 12.74 -16.91 23.69
CA LEU A 400 11.39 -17.11 24.23
C LEU A 400 11.34 -16.84 25.74
N ASP A 401 10.33 -16.11 26.19
CA ASP A 401 10.09 -15.84 27.62
C ASP A 401 9.66 -17.13 28.34
N PRO A 402 10.03 -17.33 29.61
CA PRO A 402 9.50 -18.43 30.39
C PRO A 402 7.98 -18.33 30.55
N ARG A 403 7.28 -19.45 30.34
CA ARG A 403 5.82 -19.48 30.40
C ARG A 403 5.31 -19.07 31.79
N GLU A 404 4.35 -18.16 31.79
CA GLU A 404 3.58 -17.78 32.97
C GLU A 404 2.24 -18.53 32.99
N PHE A 405 1.78 -18.87 34.18
CA PHE A 405 0.50 -19.51 34.44
C PHE A 405 -0.24 -18.71 35.50
N VAL A 406 -1.47 -18.31 35.22
CA VAL A 406 -2.34 -17.62 36.18
C VAL A 406 -3.46 -18.58 36.57
N ILE A 407 -3.45 -19.00 37.83
CA ILE A 407 -4.49 -19.86 38.39
C ILE A 407 -5.46 -18.96 39.17
N THR A 408 -6.68 -18.83 38.67
CA THR A 408 -7.77 -18.15 39.38
C THR A 408 -8.51 -19.19 40.22
N LEU A 409 -8.56 -18.98 41.54
CA LEU A 409 -9.16 -19.96 42.45
C LEU A 409 -10.68 -20.04 42.31
N ASN A 410 -11.32 -18.92 41.94
CA ASN A 410 -12.76 -18.81 41.76
C ASN A 410 -13.25 -19.16 40.34
N ASP A 411 -12.35 -19.27 39.35
CA ASP A 411 -12.70 -19.60 37.97
C ASP A 411 -11.71 -20.60 37.34
N PRO A 412 -12.12 -21.86 37.11
CA PRO A 412 -11.29 -22.86 36.45
C PRO A 412 -11.31 -22.79 34.92
N SER A 413 -12.00 -21.82 34.30
CA SER A 413 -12.19 -21.77 32.85
C SER A 413 -10.86 -21.75 32.05
N ILE A 414 -9.84 -21.06 32.58
CA ILE A 414 -8.55 -20.88 31.92
C ILE A 414 -7.67 -22.14 32.03
N ASP A 415 -7.85 -22.97 33.06
CA ASP A 415 -6.99 -24.13 33.34
C ASP A 415 -6.90 -25.10 32.16
N ALA A 416 -7.98 -25.24 31.38
CA ALA A 416 -8.02 -26.11 30.21
C ALA A 416 -6.93 -25.79 29.16
N TRP A 417 -6.40 -24.56 29.17
CA TRP A 417 -5.32 -24.11 28.28
C TRP A 417 -3.91 -24.41 28.81
N TYR A 418 -3.79 -24.91 30.04
CA TYR A 418 -2.52 -25.22 30.69
C TYR A 418 -2.13 -26.70 30.54
N PRO A 419 -0.82 -27.02 30.68
CA PRO A 419 -0.36 -28.40 30.78
C PRO A 419 -1.05 -29.17 31.92
N VAL A 420 -1.19 -30.49 31.77
CA VAL A 420 -1.88 -31.36 32.74
C VAL A 420 -1.34 -31.22 34.17
N GLU A 421 -0.03 -31.05 34.32
CA GLU A 421 0.62 -30.82 35.62
C GLU A 421 0.11 -29.53 36.29
N ILE A 422 0.02 -28.43 35.56
CA ILE A 422 -0.49 -27.16 36.06
C ILE A 422 -1.98 -27.25 36.38
N GLN A 423 -2.75 -28.00 35.59
CA GLN A 423 -4.17 -28.26 35.88
C GLN A 423 -4.36 -29.01 37.20
N GLN A 424 -3.52 -30.02 37.46
CA GLN A 424 -3.53 -30.77 38.71
C GLN A 424 -3.17 -29.87 39.90
N LEU A 425 -2.09 -29.09 39.76
CA LEU A 425 -1.66 -28.12 40.76
C LEU A 425 -2.75 -27.08 41.07
N ALA A 426 -3.45 -26.59 40.04
CA ALA A 426 -4.57 -25.67 40.20
C ALA A 426 -5.75 -26.30 40.97
N GLN A 427 -6.05 -27.58 40.73
CA GLN A 427 -7.08 -28.30 41.48
C GLN A 427 -6.68 -28.49 42.95
N GLU A 428 -5.43 -28.87 43.21
CA GLU A 428 -4.89 -29.02 44.57
C GLU A 428 -4.97 -27.70 45.34
N PHE A 429 -4.51 -26.61 44.73
CA PHE A 429 -4.57 -25.29 45.36
C PHE A 429 -5.99 -24.84 45.69
N ARG A 430 -6.98 -25.07 44.82
CA ARG A 430 -8.39 -24.73 45.13
C ARG A 430 -8.93 -25.48 46.36
N ILE A 431 -8.46 -26.70 46.60
CA ILE A 431 -8.89 -27.53 47.73
C ILE A 431 -8.14 -27.18 49.02
N GLU A 432 -6.84 -26.93 48.94
CA GLU A 432 -5.99 -26.80 50.12
C GLU A 432 -5.85 -25.36 50.62
N ILE A 433 -5.88 -24.37 49.73
CA ILE A 433 -5.78 -22.95 50.12
C ILE A 433 -7.01 -22.49 50.90
N THR A 434 -8.18 -23.06 50.62
CA THR A 434 -9.41 -22.74 51.34
C THR A 434 -9.48 -23.34 52.75
N GLN A 435 -8.49 -24.16 53.15
CA GLN A 435 -8.43 -24.76 54.49
C GLN A 435 -7.67 -23.86 55.48
N PRO A 436 -7.94 -23.98 56.81
CA PRO A 436 -7.18 -23.27 57.83
C PRO A 436 -5.71 -23.67 57.80
N ARG A 437 -4.83 -22.68 57.57
CA ARG A 437 -3.38 -22.86 57.45
C ARG A 437 -2.63 -22.21 58.61
N LEU A 438 -1.49 -22.80 59.00
CA LEU A 438 -0.61 -22.28 60.05
C LEU A 438 0.43 -21.27 59.51
N GLU A 439 0.67 -21.29 58.21
CA GLU A 439 1.66 -20.47 57.50
C GLU A 439 0.97 -19.55 56.50
N PRO A 440 1.59 -18.39 56.15
CA PRO A 440 1.11 -17.50 55.09
C PRO A 440 0.92 -18.22 53.74
N ALA A 441 -0.03 -17.73 52.94
CA ALA A 441 -0.45 -18.41 51.71
C ALA A 441 0.67 -18.50 50.65
N ASP A 442 1.49 -17.46 50.54
CA ASP A 442 2.66 -17.40 49.65
C ASP A 442 3.71 -18.46 50.01
N VAL A 443 4.03 -18.59 51.30
CA VAL A 443 4.98 -19.61 51.82
C VAL A 443 4.43 -21.01 51.58
N PHE A 444 3.13 -21.21 51.84
CA PHE A 444 2.46 -22.47 51.60
C PHE A 444 2.56 -22.88 50.12
N VAL A 445 2.16 -21.99 49.19
CA VAL A 445 2.19 -22.24 47.74
C VAL A 445 3.62 -22.50 47.29
N ALA A 446 4.57 -21.61 47.61
CA ALA A 446 5.96 -21.75 47.20
C ALA A 446 6.60 -23.06 47.68
N GLY A 447 6.20 -23.58 48.84
CA GLY A 447 6.69 -24.85 49.37
C GLY A 447 6.13 -26.11 48.69
N ARG A 448 5.07 -26.01 47.87
CA ARG A 448 4.49 -27.13 47.10
C ARG A 448 4.90 -27.10 45.62
N LEU A 449 5.46 -25.99 45.14
CA LEU A 449 5.84 -25.90 43.73
C LEU A 449 6.99 -26.87 43.40
N PRO A 450 6.92 -27.54 42.25
CA PRO A 450 8.06 -28.21 41.63
C PRO A 450 9.30 -27.32 41.53
N GLU A 451 10.50 -27.92 41.49
CA GLU A 451 11.76 -27.16 41.45
C GLU A 451 11.93 -26.27 40.22
N ASP A 452 11.21 -26.52 39.14
CA ASP A 452 11.24 -25.78 37.88
C ASP A 452 10.17 -24.69 37.78
N LEU A 453 9.33 -24.53 38.81
CA LEU A 453 8.33 -23.46 38.94
C LEU A 453 8.72 -22.47 40.05
N VAL A 454 8.30 -21.22 39.87
CA VAL A 454 8.43 -20.15 40.85
C VAL A 454 7.10 -19.42 41.02
N LEU A 455 6.80 -19.04 42.26
CA LEU A 455 5.68 -18.14 42.55
C LEU A 455 6.11 -16.71 42.22
N LEU A 456 5.43 -16.06 41.27
CA LEU A 456 5.66 -14.65 40.94
C LEU A 456 4.86 -13.72 41.82
N GLU A 457 3.56 -13.99 41.91
CA GLU A 457 2.60 -13.12 42.57
C GLU A 457 1.43 -13.93 43.10
N LEU A 458 0.88 -13.46 44.22
CA LEU A 458 -0.34 -13.98 44.81
C LEU A 458 -1.19 -12.77 45.16
N THR A 459 -2.43 -12.73 44.66
CA THR A 459 -3.38 -11.65 44.95
C THR A 459 -4.48 -12.16 45.87
N GLU A 460 -4.91 -11.29 46.78
CA GLU A 460 -6.03 -11.53 47.68
C GLU A 460 -7.23 -10.68 47.23
N ASP A 461 -8.44 -11.17 47.47
CA ASP A 461 -9.69 -10.44 47.26
C ASP A 461 -9.98 -9.45 48.40
N ASP A 462 -11.11 -8.75 48.30
CA ASP A 462 -11.55 -7.76 49.31
C ASP A 462 -11.83 -8.40 50.68
N ASP A 463 -12.08 -9.71 50.73
CA ASP A 463 -12.34 -10.48 51.96
C ASP A 463 -11.03 -11.05 52.57
N GLY A 464 -9.89 -10.86 51.89
CA GLY A 464 -8.56 -11.32 52.31
C GLY A 464 -8.28 -12.79 51.98
N ASP A 465 -9.13 -13.40 51.16
CA ASP A 465 -8.91 -14.75 50.63
C ASP A 465 -8.07 -14.68 49.36
N VAL A 466 -7.28 -15.71 49.09
CA VAL A 466 -6.48 -15.75 47.87
C VAL A 466 -7.40 -15.83 46.66
N ASP A 467 -7.20 -14.95 45.67
CA ASP A 467 -7.98 -14.93 44.44
C ASP A 467 -7.19 -15.51 43.26
N THR A 468 -5.95 -15.03 43.05
CA THR A 468 -5.10 -15.48 41.95
C THR A 468 -3.70 -15.88 42.40
N ILE A 469 -3.17 -16.92 41.76
CA ILE A 469 -1.81 -17.41 41.94
C ILE A 469 -1.11 -17.34 40.58
N LYS A 470 -0.10 -16.48 40.48
CA LYS A 470 0.72 -16.35 39.29
C LYS A 470 2.01 -17.13 39.45
N LEU A 471 2.14 -18.18 38.67
CA LEU A 471 3.33 -19.02 38.58
C LEU A 471 4.12 -18.67 37.32
N GLN A 472 5.42 -18.87 37.38
CA GLN A 472 6.26 -18.82 36.19
C GLN A 472 7.22 -19.97 36.20
N ARG A 473 7.47 -20.44 35.00
CA ARG A 473 8.49 -21.41 34.73
C ARG A 473 9.90 -20.82 34.89
N LYS A 474 10.85 -21.57 35.43
CA LYS A 474 12.26 -21.14 35.42
C LYS A 474 12.78 -21.05 33.98
N ALA A 475 13.52 -19.98 33.70
CA ALA A 475 14.22 -19.81 32.44
C ALA A 475 15.22 -20.95 32.19
N GLN A 476 15.39 -21.32 30.93
CA GLN A 476 16.42 -22.27 30.55
C GLN A 476 17.82 -21.67 30.74
N ILE A 477 18.79 -22.55 30.97
CA ILE A 477 20.21 -22.16 31.03
C ILE A 477 20.69 -21.68 29.66
N ALA A 478 20.30 -22.40 28.60
CA ALA A 478 20.49 -21.98 27.22
C ALA A 478 19.18 -21.37 26.70
N PRO A 479 19.18 -20.12 26.21
CA PRO A 479 17.99 -19.49 25.68
C PRO A 479 17.52 -20.17 24.39
N ASP A 480 16.22 -20.38 24.24
CA ASP A 480 15.63 -20.87 22.99
C ASP A 480 15.35 -19.69 22.06
N LEU A 481 16.21 -19.55 21.06
CA LEU A 481 16.21 -18.40 20.18
C LEU A 481 15.18 -18.57 19.05
N VAL A 482 14.38 -17.54 18.81
CA VAL A 482 13.22 -17.59 17.90
C VAL A 482 13.23 -16.55 16.77
N ALA A 483 14.08 -15.51 16.87
CA ALA A 483 14.22 -14.49 15.83
C ALA A 483 15.58 -13.79 15.87
N TRP A 484 16.04 -13.29 14.72
CA TRP A 484 17.34 -12.65 14.54
C TRP A 484 17.20 -11.30 13.85
N LEU A 485 17.70 -10.23 14.48
CA LEU A 485 17.60 -8.87 13.97
C LEU A 485 18.94 -8.15 14.00
N PHE A 486 19.32 -7.48 12.92
CA PHE A 486 20.41 -6.50 12.96
C PHE A 486 20.03 -5.29 13.82
N LYS A 487 21.03 -4.72 14.50
CA LYS A 487 20.86 -3.47 15.25
C LYS A 487 20.54 -2.29 14.34
N ASP A 488 21.22 -2.24 13.20
CA ASP A 488 21.00 -1.27 12.12
C ASP A 488 20.56 -2.02 10.86
N SER A 489 19.72 -1.40 10.03
CA SER A 489 19.29 -2.02 8.76
C SER A 489 20.50 -2.36 7.89
N LEU A 490 20.60 -3.61 7.43
CA LEU A 490 21.52 -4.01 6.38
C LEU A 490 21.06 -3.36 5.07
N PRO A 491 21.90 -2.56 4.41
CA PRO A 491 21.57 -1.99 3.10
C PRO A 491 21.46 -3.08 2.03
N GLN A 492 20.64 -2.84 1.02
CA GLN A 492 20.56 -3.66 -0.19
C GLN A 492 21.96 -3.99 -0.74
N ASN A 493 22.14 -5.26 -1.11
CA ASN A 493 23.36 -5.86 -1.65
C ASN A 493 24.56 -5.88 -0.69
N ALA A 494 24.38 -5.54 0.59
CA ALA A 494 25.42 -5.74 1.59
C ALA A 494 25.46 -7.22 2.06
N GLN A 495 26.65 -7.68 2.39
CA GLN A 495 26.91 -9.05 2.86
C GLN A 495 27.07 -9.10 4.38
N TYR A 496 26.78 -10.27 4.95
CA TYR A 496 27.12 -10.62 6.33
C TYR A 496 27.51 -12.10 6.41
N GLY A 497 28.52 -12.41 7.22
CA GLY A 497 28.83 -13.77 7.65
C GLY A 497 28.00 -14.17 8.87
N VAL A 498 27.59 -15.43 8.91
CA VAL A 498 26.90 -16.10 10.02
C VAL A 498 27.53 -17.49 10.22
N ILE A 499 27.65 -17.92 11.48
CA ILE A 499 27.99 -19.30 11.82
C ILE A 499 26.73 -19.93 12.38
N SER A 500 26.35 -21.06 11.79
CA SER A 500 25.14 -21.79 12.15
C SER A 500 25.47 -23.22 12.56
N MET A 501 24.84 -23.69 13.64
CA MET A 501 24.91 -25.08 14.09
C MET A 501 23.90 -25.95 13.33
N VAL A 502 24.39 -26.78 12.43
CA VAL A 502 23.60 -27.69 11.59
C VAL A 502 23.62 -29.10 12.17
N SER A 503 22.48 -29.79 12.14
CA SER A 503 22.41 -31.19 12.59
C SER A 503 22.96 -32.13 11.53
N VAL A 504 23.88 -33.01 11.95
CA VAL A 504 24.39 -34.15 11.15
C VAL A 504 23.97 -35.49 11.78
N ALA A 505 22.91 -35.48 12.60
CA ALA A 505 22.37 -36.68 13.21
C ALA A 505 21.70 -37.57 12.16
N THR A 506 21.99 -38.87 12.19
CA THR A 506 21.30 -39.85 11.36
C THR A 506 19.93 -40.19 11.94
N ASP A 507 19.04 -40.75 11.13
CA ASP A 507 17.73 -41.21 11.59
C ASP A 507 17.85 -42.22 12.74
N ASP A 508 18.88 -43.08 12.71
CA ASP A 508 19.16 -44.03 13.80
C ASP A 508 19.64 -43.36 15.09
N ASP A 509 20.42 -42.27 14.98
CA ASP A 509 20.79 -41.45 16.15
C ASP A 509 19.54 -40.86 16.81
N LEU A 510 18.58 -40.39 15.99
CA LEU A 510 17.35 -39.74 16.44
C LEU A 510 16.30 -40.74 16.97
N ARG A 511 16.22 -41.95 16.41
CA ARG A 511 15.41 -43.05 16.98
C ARG A 511 15.89 -43.45 18.38
N GLY A 512 17.18 -43.28 18.65
CA GLY A 512 17.80 -43.53 19.96
C GLY A 512 17.66 -42.38 20.95
N ALA A 513 17.10 -41.23 20.56
CA ALA A 513 16.85 -40.12 21.47
C ALA A 513 15.78 -40.51 22.51
N ASN A 514 15.94 -40.04 23.75
CA ASN A 514 14.91 -40.22 24.76
C ASN A 514 13.68 -39.35 24.45
N ALA A 515 12.53 -39.72 25.01
CA ALA A 515 11.27 -38.97 24.89
C ALA A 515 10.94 -38.21 26.20
N GLU A 516 11.94 -37.91 27.02
CA GLU A 516 11.79 -37.14 28.25
C GLU A 516 12.18 -35.69 27.96
N TYR A 517 11.17 -34.85 27.82
CA TYR A 517 11.37 -33.44 27.53
C TYR A 517 11.51 -32.65 28.82
N ASN A 518 12.44 -31.69 28.85
CA ASN A 518 12.36 -30.68 29.88
C ASN A 518 11.02 -29.96 29.75
N SER A 519 10.47 -29.53 30.88
CA SER A 519 9.12 -29.02 30.87
C SER A 519 9.01 -27.74 30.01
N PHE A 520 10.13 -27.04 29.68
CA PHE A 520 10.11 -25.70 29.04
C PHE A 520 9.71 -25.92 27.62
N ILE A 521 10.39 -26.91 27.04
CA ILE A 521 10.07 -27.41 25.73
C ILE A 521 8.64 -27.93 25.70
N SER A 522 8.22 -28.80 26.63
CA SER A 522 6.85 -29.32 26.60
C SER A 522 5.79 -28.24 26.77
N ASP A 523 5.97 -27.31 27.70
CA ASP A 523 5.04 -26.23 27.98
C ASP A 523 4.85 -25.33 26.76
N HIS A 524 5.93 -24.95 26.07
CA HIS A 524 5.83 -24.07 24.91
C HIS A 524 5.44 -24.81 23.63
N TYR A 525 5.88 -26.06 23.46
CA TYR A 525 5.86 -26.74 22.17
C TYR A 525 5.01 -28.00 22.09
N LEU A 526 4.28 -28.37 23.15
CA LEU A 526 3.11 -29.26 23.09
C LEU A 526 1.78 -28.50 23.15
N GLN A 527 1.82 -27.17 23.24
CA GLN A 527 0.62 -26.35 23.32
C GLN A 527 -0.28 -26.56 22.09
N LEU A 528 -1.54 -26.89 22.34
CA LEU A 528 -2.63 -26.93 21.37
C LEU A 528 -3.87 -26.32 22.02
N PRO A 529 -4.71 -25.57 21.28
CA PRO A 529 -5.92 -25.00 21.83
C PRO A 529 -6.90 -26.12 22.25
N PRO A 530 -7.66 -25.94 23.35
CA PRO A 530 -8.73 -26.87 23.73
C PRO A 530 -9.82 -27.00 22.66
N THR A 531 -9.97 -25.98 21.82
CA THR A 531 -10.91 -25.94 20.69
C THR A 531 -10.42 -26.69 19.45
N LEU A 532 -9.20 -27.23 19.45
CA LEU A 532 -8.68 -28.02 18.33
C LEU A 532 -9.65 -29.20 18.06
N PRO A 533 -10.17 -29.34 16.83
CA PRO A 533 -11.13 -30.39 16.51
C PRO A 533 -10.59 -31.80 16.81
N GLU A 534 -11.43 -32.63 17.44
CA GLU A 534 -11.06 -34.00 17.85
C GLU A 534 -10.62 -34.86 16.66
N ARG A 535 -11.16 -34.62 15.46
CA ARG A 535 -10.77 -35.33 14.25
C ARG A 535 -9.30 -35.12 13.85
N VAL A 536 -8.70 -33.95 14.15
CA VAL A 536 -7.27 -33.72 13.94
C VAL A 536 -6.45 -34.60 14.88
N ARG A 537 -6.82 -34.63 16.17
CA ARG A 537 -6.15 -35.47 17.18
C ARG A 537 -6.27 -36.96 16.84
N ASN A 538 -7.47 -37.40 16.51
CA ASN A 538 -7.74 -38.78 16.11
C ASN A 538 -6.95 -39.19 14.87
N LYS A 539 -6.78 -38.27 13.90
CA LYS A 539 -5.97 -38.55 12.72
C LYS A 539 -4.48 -38.67 13.04
N ALA A 540 -3.96 -37.81 13.90
CA ALA A 540 -2.57 -37.91 14.35
C ALA A 540 -2.32 -39.22 15.11
N GLU A 541 -3.23 -39.61 16.02
CA GLU A 541 -3.19 -40.88 16.75
C GLU A 541 -3.32 -42.10 15.84
N GLU A 542 -4.19 -42.05 14.81
CA GLU A 542 -4.33 -43.10 13.80
C GLU A 542 -3.01 -43.37 13.08
N ILE A 543 -2.27 -42.31 12.74
CA ILE A 543 -1.04 -42.39 11.94
C ILE A 543 0.17 -42.75 12.80
N ALA A 544 0.30 -42.15 13.99
CA ALA A 544 1.54 -42.18 14.75
C ALA A 544 1.38 -42.65 16.22
N GLY A 545 0.15 -42.83 16.72
CA GLY A 545 -0.10 -43.19 18.12
C GLY A 545 0.45 -44.56 18.54
N GLY A 546 0.53 -45.50 17.59
CA GLY A 546 1.08 -46.84 17.81
C GLY A 546 2.61 -46.95 17.71
N LEU A 547 3.32 -45.85 17.44
CA LEU A 547 4.78 -45.84 17.28
C LEU A 547 5.47 -45.42 18.58
N ASP A 548 6.60 -46.07 18.88
CA ASP A 548 7.25 -45.94 20.20
C ASP A 548 8.17 -44.72 20.32
N ASN A 549 8.79 -44.27 19.22
CA ASN A 549 9.80 -43.21 19.26
C ASN A 549 9.38 -41.95 18.47
N PRO A 550 9.82 -40.74 18.88
CA PRO A 550 9.45 -39.49 18.21
C PRO A 550 9.85 -39.40 16.74
N MET A 551 10.96 -40.05 16.36
CA MET A 551 11.47 -40.02 14.99
C MET A 551 10.53 -40.74 14.02
N ASP A 552 10.11 -41.97 14.35
CA ASP A 552 9.18 -42.73 13.52
C ASP A 552 7.79 -42.08 13.50
N LYS A 553 7.35 -41.46 14.60
CA LYS A 553 6.13 -40.63 14.63
C LYS A 553 6.22 -39.46 13.64
N ALA A 554 7.34 -38.74 13.63
CA ALA A 554 7.57 -37.62 12.74
C ALA A 554 7.59 -38.04 11.27
N LEU A 555 8.29 -39.13 10.94
CA LEU A 555 8.32 -39.68 9.59
C LEU A 555 6.93 -40.15 9.12
N ALA A 556 6.17 -40.86 9.96
CA ALA A 556 4.83 -41.33 9.59
C ALA A 556 3.86 -40.17 9.27
N ILE A 557 3.90 -39.09 10.06
CA ILE A 557 3.11 -37.89 9.80
C ILE A 557 3.60 -37.16 8.55
N GLN A 558 4.91 -37.05 8.35
CA GLN A 558 5.50 -36.46 7.15
C GLN A 558 5.04 -37.21 5.89
N ASP A 559 5.15 -38.54 5.89
CA ASP A 559 4.79 -39.40 4.76
C ASP A 559 3.30 -39.32 4.44
N TYR A 560 2.45 -39.22 5.46
CA TYR A 560 1.02 -38.98 5.28
C TYR A 560 0.73 -37.66 4.54
N LEU A 561 1.39 -36.57 4.96
CA LEU A 561 1.20 -35.23 4.36
C LEU A 561 1.82 -35.12 2.96
N ARG A 562 2.89 -35.88 2.67
CA ARG A 562 3.48 -36.03 1.33
C ARG A 562 2.69 -37.01 0.44
N GLY A 563 1.64 -37.63 0.97
CA GLY A 563 0.81 -38.59 0.27
C GLY A 563 0.00 -37.97 -0.88
N PRO A 564 -0.55 -38.81 -1.79
CA PRO A 564 -1.23 -38.36 -3.01
C PRO A 564 -2.56 -37.65 -2.76
N GLU A 565 -3.05 -37.60 -1.51
CA GLU A 565 -4.27 -36.90 -1.15
C GLU A 565 -4.08 -35.38 -1.08
N PHE A 566 -2.83 -34.91 -0.95
CA PHE A 566 -2.51 -33.51 -0.74
C PHE A 566 -1.84 -32.89 -1.96
N THR A 567 -2.21 -31.64 -2.25
CA THR A 567 -1.67 -30.89 -3.40
C THR A 567 -1.04 -29.58 -2.94
N TYR A 568 0.16 -29.29 -3.46
CA TYR A 568 0.77 -27.97 -3.28
C TYR A 568 0.12 -26.95 -4.22
N SER A 569 -0.35 -25.83 -3.68
CA SER A 569 -0.91 -24.72 -4.45
C SER A 569 -0.82 -23.40 -3.70
N GLN A 570 -0.43 -22.36 -4.42
CA GLN A 570 -0.41 -20.97 -3.93
C GLN A 570 -1.72 -20.23 -4.24
N ASP A 571 -2.60 -20.83 -5.05
CA ASP A 571 -3.87 -20.26 -5.47
C ASP A 571 -5.03 -20.96 -4.75
N ILE A 572 -5.16 -20.67 -3.47
CA ILE A 572 -6.19 -21.24 -2.59
C ILE A 572 -7.06 -20.16 -1.97
N ASP A 573 -8.28 -20.53 -1.58
CA ASP A 573 -9.11 -19.71 -0.72
C ASP A 573 -8.63 -19.81 0.74
N ALA A 574 -8.77 -18.72 1.49
CA ALA A 574 -8.54 -18.75 2.93
C ALA A 574 -9.58 -19.65 3.63
N PRO A 575 -9.25 -20.30 4.76
CA PRO A 575 -10.23 -21.03 5.54
C PRO A 575 -11.43 -20.13 5.87
N PRO A 576 -12.67 -20.62 5.74
CA PRO A 576 -13.84 -19.84 6.09
C PRO A 576 -13.80 -19.50 7.58
N ARG A 577 -14.26 -18.31 7.99
CA ARG A 577 -14.28 -17.91 9.42
C ARG A 577 -14.97 -18.96 10.29
N GLU A 578 -16.11 -19.44 9.81
CA GLU A 578 -16.92 -20.44 10.52
C GLU A 578 -17.35 -21.56 9.59
N THR A 579 -17.42 -22.75 10.17
CA THR A 579 -17.97 -23.96 9.58
C THR A 579 -18.98 -24.54 10.58
N ASP A 580 -20.22 -24.78 10.16
CA ASP A 580 -21.30 -25.29 11.01
C ASP A 580 -21.55 -24.48 12.30
N GLY A 581 -21.41 -23.15 12.22
CA GLY A 581 -21.66 -22.23 13.35
C GLY A 581 -20.58 -22.23 14.43
N ARG A 582 -19.37 -22.73 14.11
CA ARG A 582 -18.19 -22.67 14.99
C ARG A 582 -17.01 -22.10 14.22
N GLU A 583 -16.07 -21.51 14.95
CA GLU A 583 -14.80 -21.05 14.38
C GLU A 583 -14.08 -22.22 13.68
N THR A 584 -13.66 -21.99 12.44
CA THR A 584 -12.91 -22.99 11.67
C THR A 584 -11.44 -22.98 12.09
N ASP A 585 -10.90 -24.17 12.38
CA ASP A 585 -9.47 -24.36 12.56
C ASP A 585 -8.78 -24.56 11.19
N GLY A 586 -7.71 -23.82 10.93
CA GLY A 586 -7.04 -23.85 9.62
C GLY A 586 -6.36 -25.17 9.27
N VAL A 587 -5.77 -25.87 10.26
CA VAL A 587 -5.20 -27.22 10.05
C VAL A 587 -6.31 -28.22 9.77
N ASP A 588 -7.41 -28.13 10.51
CA ASP A 588 -8.59 -28.97 10.32
C ASP A 588 -9.22 -28.78 8.93
N HIS A 589 -9.39 -27.53 8.48
CA HIS A 589 -9.88 -27.22 7.14
C HIS A 589 -8.94 -27.78 6.06
N PHE A 590 -7.64 -27.62 6.22
CA PHE A 590 -6.65 -28.13 5.29
C PHE A 590 -6.66 -29.67 5.21
N LEU A 591 -6.63 -30.37 6.35
CA LEU A 591 -6.54 -31.83 6.38
C LEU A 591 -7.77 -32.53 5.81
N PHE A 592 -8.96 -31.95 5.97
CA PHE A 592 -10.22 -32.66 5.72
C PHE A 592 -11.12 -32.01 4.66
N VAL A 593 -10.88 -30.74 4.29
CA VAL A 593 -11.73 -30.00 3.34
C VAL A 593 -10.94 -29.61 2.10
N SER A 594 -9.94 -28.74 2.21
CA SER A 594 -9.21 -28.26 1.03
C SER A 594 -8.25 -29.32 0.48
N LYS A 595 -7.47 -29.97 1.35
CA LYS A 595 -6.33 -30.85 1.01
C LYS A 595 -5.34 -30.22 0.01
N GLU A 596 -5.40 -28.91 -0.12
CA GLU A 596 -4.65 -28.10 -1.05
C GLU A 596 -4.18 -26.86 -0.30
N GLY A 597 -2.89 -26.56 -0.43
CA GLY A 597 -2.27 -25.40 0.22
C GLY A 597 -0.79 -25.27 -0.09
N TYR A 598 -0.13 -24.26 0.47
CA TYR A 598 1.31 -24.04 0.32
C TYR A 598 2.06 -24.45 1.59
N SER A 599 3.38 -24.29 1.60
CA SER A 599 4.30 -24.80 2.65
C SER A 599 3.84 -24.51 4.08
N ASP A 600 3.31 -23.31 4.36
CA ASP A 600 2.87 -22.94 5.70
C ASP A 600 1.74 -23.85 6.21
N TYR A 601 0.83 -24.29 5.33
CA TYR A 601 -0.25 -25.21 5.69
C TYR A 601 0.28 -26.60 6.02
N PHE A 602 1.18 -27.12 5.19
CA PHE A 602 1.83 -28.41 5.41
C PHE A 602 2.67 -28.41 6.70
N GLY A 603 3.53 -27.41 6.87
CA GLY A 603 4.33 -27.21 8.09
C GLY A 603 3.45 -27.08 9.34
N SER A 604 2.35 -26.35 9.25
CA SER A 604 1.39 -26.19 10.34
C SER A 604 0.71 -27.52 10.71
N ALA A 605 0.21 -28.25 9.71
CA ALA A 605 -0.46 -29.52 9.91
C ALA A 605 0.48 -30.55 10.56
N MET A 606 1.70 -30.67 10.05
CA MET A 606 2.71 -31.55 10.64
C MET A 606 3.00 -31.16 12.10
N THR A 607 3.23 -29.88 12.37
CA THR A 607 3.53 -29.40 13.72
C THR A 607 2.38 -29.69 14.68
N VAL A 608 1.13 -29.41 14.29
CA VAL A 608 -0.06 -29.68 15.12
C VAL A 608 -0.26 -31.17 15.37
N MET A 609 -0.10 -32.00 14.34
CA MET A 609 -0.23 -33.46 14.47
C MET A 609 0.86 -34.04 15.36
N LEU A 610 2.10 -33.57 15.26
CA LEU A 610 3.20 -33.99 16.15
C LEU A 610 2.91 -33.66 17.61
N ARG A 611 2.44 -32.44 17.87
CA ARG A 611 2.02 -32.02 19.23
C ARG A 611 0.90 -32.88 19.77
N ALA A 612 -0.05 -33.28 18.92
CA ALA A 612 -1.17 -34.11 19.32
C ALA A 612 -0.74 -35.52 19.78
N VAL A 613 0.37 -36.06 19.26
CA VAL A 613 0.94 -37.36 19.66
C VAL A 613 2.14 -37.26 20.62
N GLY A 614 2.29 -36.11 21.28
CA GLY A 614 3.27 -35.88 22.34
C GLY A 614 4.70 -35.60 21.88
N VAL A 615 4.91 -35.17 20.64
CA VAL A 615 6.23 -34.76 20.13
C VAL A 615 6.30 -33.22 20.11
N PRO A 616 7.16 -32.57 20.93
CA PRO A 616 7.30 -31.13 20.93
C PRO A 616 7.79 -30.65 19.56
N ALA A 617 7.02 -29.75 18.96
CA ALA A 617 7.28 -29.27 17.62
C ALA A 617 6.99 -27.78 17.51
N ARG A 618 7.65 -27.09 16.57
CA ARG A 618 7.42 -25.67 16.26
C ARG A 618 7.39 -25.44 14.77
N LEU A 619 6.69 -24.39 14.34
CA LEU A 619 6.71 -23.97 12.95
C LEU A 619 7.91 -23.04 12.73
N ALA A 620 8.73 -23.35 11.73
CA ALA A 620 9.83 -22.53 11.27
C ALA A 620 9.46 -21.87 9.93
N ALA A 621 9.91 -20.62 9.73
CA ALA A 621 9.66 -19.88 8.50
C ALA A 621 10.90 -19.10 8.04
N GLY A 622 11.06 -19.06 6.73
CA GLY A 622 12.27 -18.56 6.10
C GLY A 622 12.26 -18.84 4.60
N TYR A 623 13.39 -19.30 4.08
CA TYR A 623 13.52 -19.72 2.69
C TYR A 623 14.06 -21.14 2.60
N ALA A 624 13.62 -21.88 1.59
CA ALA A 624 14.21 -23.14 1.17
C ALA A 624 15.67 -22.93 0.71
N PRO A 625 16.48 -24.00 0.53
CA PRO A 625 17.92 -23.88 0.28
C PRO A 625 18.35 -23.07 -0.95
N GLY A 626 17.41 -22.77 -1.85
CA GLY A 626 17.68 -22.13 -3.13
C GLY A 626 18.41 -23.05 -4.09
N GLU A 627 18.68 -22.52 -5.28
CA GLU A 627 19.36 -23.24 -6.35
C GLU A 627 20.88 -22.99 -6.26
N PHE A 628 21.68 -24.04 -6.38
CA PHE A 628 23.14 -23.94 -6.40
C PHE A 628 23.63 -23.68 -7.83
N GLU A 629 24.42 -22.61 -8.02
CA GLU A 629 25.05 -22.26 -9.29
C GLU A 629 26.52 -22.71 -9.29
N PRO A 630 26.87 -23.78 -10.04
CA PRO A 630 28.21 -24.37 -9.98
C PRO A 630 29.33 -23.42 -10.42
N ASN A 631 29.05 -22.45 -11.29
CA ASN A 631 30.07 -21.54 -11.81
C ASN A 631 30.49 -20.46 -10.81
N SER A 632 29.58 -20.06 -9.93
CA SER A 632 29.83 -19.03 -8.92
C SER A 632 30.06 -19.62 -7.52
N GLU A 633 29.84 -20.93 -7.36
CA GLU A 633 29.85 -21.66 -6.09
C GLU A 633 28.87 -21.05 -5.06
N MET A 634 27.87 -20.30 -5.53
CA MET A 634 26.86 -19.65 -4.69
C MET A 634 25.49 -20.27 -4.88
N ARG A 635 24.68 -20.17 -3.83
CA ARG A 635 23.25 -20.43 -3.88
C ARG A 635 22.50 -19.13 -4.12
N PHE A 636 21.57 -19.12 -5.06
CA PHE A 636 20.62 -18.03 -5.23
C PHE A 636 19.27 -18.43 -4.65
N ILE A 637 18.76 -17.59 -3.77
CA ILE A 637 17.48 -17.74 -3.10
C ILE A 637 16.52 -16.75 -3.74
N LYS A 638 15.42 -17.25 -4.29
CA LYS A 638 14.32 -16.47 -4.87
C LYS A 638 13.25 -16.19 -3.81
N ASP A 639 12.42 -15.18 -4.04
CA ASP A 639 11.26 -14.93 -3.20
C ASP A 639 10.27 -16.11 -3.18
N SER A 640 10.17 -16.82 -4.31
CA SER A 640 9.42 -18.07 -4.47
C SER A 640 9.94 -19.22 -3.62
N ASP A 641 11.18 -19.14 -3.14
CA ASP A 641 11.74 -20.10 -2.19
C ASP A 641 11.26 -19.82 -0.76
N SER A 642 10.42 -18.81 -0.53
CA SER A 642 9.80 -18.60 0.78
C SER A 642 9.08 -19.85 1.23
N HIS A 643 9.46 -20.36 2.40
CA HIS A 643 9.03 -21.67 2.86
C HIS A 643 8.78 -21.71 4.36
N GLY A 644 7.79 -22.53 4.74
CA GLY A 644 7.44 -22.84 6.12
C GLY A 644 7.52 -24.34 6.35
N TRP A 645 8.19 -24.78 7.40
CA TRP A 645 8.44 -26.19 7.67
C TRP A 645 8.32 -26.52 9.16
N ALA A 646 8.20 -27.80 9.48
CA ALA A 646 8.09 -28.26 10.86
C ALA A 646 9.47 -28.54 11.45
N GLN A 647 9.68 -28.12 12.69
CA GLN A 647 10.83 -28.53 13.51
C GLN A 647 10.34 -29.35 14.70
N ALA A 648 10.88 -30.55 14.90
CA ALA A 648 10.63 -31.36 16.09
C ALA A 648 11.85 -31.35 17.01
N TYR A 649 11.62 -31.32 18.32
CA TYR A 649 12.69 -31.28 19.30
C TYR A 649 13.09 -32.68 19.76
N PHE A 650 14.39 -32.96 19.72
CA PHE A 650 14.99 -34.20 20.19
C PHE A 650 15.98 -33.87 21.32
N PRO A 651 15.78 -34.34 22.55
CA PRO A 651 16.70 -34.09 23.66
C PRO A 651 18.15 -34.41 23.31
N GLU A 652 19.10 -33.58 23.75
CA GLU A 652 20.54 -33.62 23.40
C GLU A 652 20.89 -33.22 21.95
N TYR A 653 19.97 -33.40 20.99
CA TYR A 653 20.17 -33.10 19.57
C TYR A 653 19.59 -31.74 19.15
N GLY A 654 18.58 -31.24 19.86
CA GLY A 654 17.90 -29.97 19.63
C GLY A 654 16.81 -30.05 18.56
N TRP A 655 16.57 -28.93 17.88
CA TRP A 655 15.56 -28.83 16.82
C TRP A 655 16.00 -29.50 15.51
N ILE A 656 15.18 -30.40 14.98
CA ILE A 656 15.40 -31.13 13.73
C ILE A 656 14.31 -30.76 12.72
N ASP A 657 14.73 -30.43 11.51
CA ASP A 657 13.85 -30.04 10.41
C ASP A 657 13.16 -31.25 9.74
N PHE A 658 11.90 -31.07 9.37
CA PHE A 658 11.07 -32.02 8.61
C PHE A 658 10.32 -31.29 7.49
N GLU A 659 10.18 -31.96 6.34
CA GLU A 659 9.60 -31.38 5.13
C GLU A 659 8.28 -32.08 4.74
N PRO A 660 7.14 -31.61 5.27
CA PRO A 660 5.84 -32.20 4.95
C PRO A 660 5.29 -31.83 3.58
N THR A 661 5.87 -30.86 2.86
CA THR A 661 5.32 -30.37 1.60
C THR A 661 5.62 -31.35 0.47
N PRO A 662 4.59 -31.86 -0.25
CA PRO A 662 4.80 -32.82 -1.34
C PRO A 662 5.60 -32.18 -2.48
N ASN A 663 6.40 -32.99 -3.17
CA ASN A 663 7.28 -32.60 -4.28
C ASN A 663 8.41 -31.61 -3.93
N TRP A 664 8.57 -31.22 -2.66
CA TRP A 664 9.78 -30.54 -2.19
C TRP A 664 10.88 -31.56 -1.84
N PRO A 665 12.17 -31.23 -2.07
CA PRO A 665 13.29 -32.07 -1.65
C PRO A 665 13.26 -32.30 -0.14
N GLU A 666 13.46 -33.55 0.27
CA GLU A 666 13.58 -33.89 1.69
C GLU A 666 14.92 -33.38 2.26
N HIS A 667 14.95 -33.15 3.58
CA HIS A 667 16.16 -32.69 4.26
C HIS A 667 17.27 -33.75 4.19
N GLU A 668 18.34 -33.46 3.44
CA GLU A 668 19.58 -34.23 3.51
C GLU A 668 20.29 -33.92 4.84
N ARG A 669 20.21 -34.84 5.81
CA ARG A 669 20.84 -34.71 7.14
C ARG A 669 22.30 -35.16 7.19
N VAL A 670 22.79 -35.78 6.11
CA VAL A 670 24.16 -36.29 6.03
C VAL A 670 24.91 -35.39 5.06
N LEU A 671 25.97 -34.74 5.53
CA LEU A 671 26.92 -34.05 4.67
C LEU A 671 27.39 -35.03 3.60
N PRO A 672 27.31 -34.69 2.29
CA PRO A 672 28.02 -35.45 1.28
C PRO A 672 29.47 -35.61 1.77
N GLU A 673 29.96 -36.85 1.90
CA GLU A 673 31.40 -37.08 2.02
C GLU A 673 32.01 -36.42 0.79
N SER A 674 32.56 -35.22 0.98
CA SER A 674 33.35 -34.41 0.06
C SER A 674 33.29 -34.89 -1.40
N ILE A 675 32.70 -34.09 -2.29
CA ILE A 675 32.91 -34.23 -3.73
C ILE A 675 34.39 -33.90 -4.01
N PHE A 676 35.33 -34.77 -3.61
CA PHE A 676 36.64 -34.85 -4.23
C PHE A 676 36.37 -35.38 -5.63
N VAL A 677 36.09 -34.47 -6.55
CA VAL A 677 36.36 -34.75 -7.95
C VAL A 677 37.86 -35.00 -8.01
N ASP A 678 38.26 -36.26 -8.19
CA ASP A 678 39.61 -36.60 -8.62
C ASP A 678 39.87 -35.85 -9.93
N LEU A 679 40.46 -34.66 -9.83
CA LEU A 679 40.89 -33.91 -10.99
C LEU A 679 41.94 -34.76 -11.70
N PRO A 680 41.83 -34.97 -13.02
CA PRO A 680 42.87 -35.65 -13.77
C PRO A 680 44.20 -34.92 -13.58
N PRO A 681 45.32 -35.65 -13.42
CA PRO A 681 46.60 -35.04 -13.07
C PRO A 681 47.07 -34.14 -14.21
N GLY A 682 47.00 -32.82 -14.02
CA GLY A 682 47.39 -31.89 -15.07
C GLY A 682 47.28 -30.39 -14.81
N PHE A 683 46.55 -29.94 -13.79
CA PHE A 683 46.41 -28.49 -13.52
C PHE A 683 47.31 -28.08 -12.36
N GLY A 684 48.55 -27.75 -12.71
CA GLY A 684 49.51 -27.11 -11.82
C GLY A 684 49.17 -25.64 -11.62
N GLU A 685 49.21 -25.25 -10.34
CA GLU A 685 49.78 -24.03 -9.77
C GLU A 685 50.19 -22.91 -10.78
N ASN A 686 49.63 -21.71 -10.55
CA ASN A 686 49.97 -20.38 -11.08
C ASN A 686 49.09 -19.81 -12.20
N ASP A 687 47.95 -19.21 -11.84
CA ASP A 687 47.60 -17.85 -12.27
C ASP A 687 46.40 -17.31 -11.45
N PRO A 688 46.50 -16.18 -10.73
CA PRO A 688 45.34 -15.56 -10.11
C PRO A 688 44.56 -14.79 -11.19
N LEU A 689 43.42 -15.32 -11.62
CA LEU A 689 42.47 -14.56 -12.42
C LEU A 689 41.73 -13.58 -11.51
N GLU A 690 42.10 -12.29 -11.57
CA GLU A 690 41.25 -11.20 -11.07
C GLU A 690 39.99 -11.14 -11.93
N VAL A 691 38.89 -11.70 -11.42
CA VAL A 691 37.57 -11.57 -12.05
C VAL A 691 36.98 -10.22 -11.63
N ASN A 692 36.81 -9.33 -12.61
CA ASN A 692 36.11 -8.06 -12.43
C ASN A 692 34.59 -8.31 -12.45
N ILE A 693 33.99 -8.21 -11.27
CA ILE A 693 32.56 -8.44 -10.98
C ILE A 693 31.62 -7.60 -11.87
N ASN A 694 32.11 -6.50 -12.46
CA ASN A 694 31.31 -5.68 -13.37
C ASN A 694 31.08 -6.31 -14.75
N ASP A 695 31.91 -7.25 -15.18
CA ASP A 695 31.77 -7.90 -16.49
C ASP A 695 30.72 -9.04 -16.47
N LEU A 696 30.39 -9.56 -15.28
CA LEU A 696 29.31 -10.54 -15.06
C LEU A 696 27.91 -9.91 -14.93
N LEU A 697 27.83 -8.58 -14.84
CA LEU A 697 26.59 -7.82 -14.67
C LEU A 697 26.02 -7.26 -15.98
N ASP A 698 26.55 -7.66 -17.15
CA ASP A 698 25.99 -7.27 -18.45
C ASP A 698 24.88 -8.26 -18.86
N PRO A 699 23.59 -7.87 -18.82
CA PRO A 699 22.46 -8.76 -19.11
C PRO A 699 22.31 -9.09 -20.61
N ALA A 700 23.38 -8.93 -21.40
CA ALA A 700 23.41 -9.17 -22.83
C ALA A 700 24.05 -10.52 -23.22
N ALA A 701 24.58 -11.29 -22.26
CA ALA A 701 25.17 -12.59 -22.52
C ALA A 701 24.19 -13.71 -22.12
N GLU A 702 23.76 -14.46 -23.14
CA GLU A 702 23.01 -15.73 -23.08
C GLU A 702 21.48 -15.63 -22.95
N GLY A 703 20.84 -15.76 -24.12
CA GLY A 703 19.39 -15.88 -24.25
C GLY A 703 18.93 -17.32 -24.00
N PHE A 704 17.93 -17.46 -23.14
CA PHE A 704 17.12 -18.66 -23.00
C PHE A 704 15.72 -18.40 -23.58
N GLU A 705 15.26 -19.32 -24.43
CA GLU A 705 13.92 -19.34 -25.03
C GLU A 705 12.90 -19.88 -24.03
N GLU A 706 11.80 -19.15 -23.80
CA GLU A 706 10.65 -19.61 -23.03
C GLU A 706 9.42 -19.74 -23.96
N GLU A 707 8.85 -20.95 -24.04
CA GLU A 707 7.68 -21.29 -24.85
C GLU A 707 6.38 -21.26 -24.01
N GLY A 708 5.39 -20.50 -24.51
CA GLY A 708 3.95 -20.64 -24.22
C GLY A 708 3.37 -19.53 -23.33
N ALA A 709 2.26 -18.83 -23.62
CA ALA A 709 1.31 -18.71 -24.74
C ALA A 709 0.17 -17.80 -24.24
N GLY A 710 -0.20 -16.70 -24.93
CA GLY A 710 -1.33 -15.89 -24.43
C GLY A 710 -1.71 -14.55 -25.07
N GLY A 711 -1.68 -14.42 -26.40
CA GLY A 711 -2.63 -13.55 -27.14
C GLY A 711 -2.47 -12.01 -27.09
N GLY A 712 -1.62 -11.46 -27.96
CA GLY A 712 -1.63 -10.04 -28.32
C GLY A 712 -0.99 -9.78 -29.69
N ALA A 713 -1.80 -9.41 -30.68
CA ALA A 713 -1.35 -9.23 -32.06
C ALA A 713 -0.33 -8.09 -32.21
N GLY A 714 0.85 -8.39 -32.80
CA GLY A 714 1.54 -7.47 -33.71
C GLY A 714 2.86 -6.81 -33.31
N PHE A 715 3.44 -7.03 -32.11
CA PHE A 715 4.69 -6.35 -31.71
C PHE A 715 5.76 -7.22 -31.01
N ALA A 716 5.54 -8.53 -30.85
CA ALA A 716 6.32 -9.37 -29.92
C ALA A 716 7.69 -9.91 -30.40
N ASN A 717 8.07 -9.78 -31.68
CA ASN A 717 9.30 -10.42 -32.23
C ASN A 717 10.47 -9.45 -32.49
N LEU A 718 10.60 -8.37 -31.72
CA LEU A 718 11.75 -7.46 -31.84
C LEU A 718 12.82 -7.82 -30.78
N PRO A 719 14.12 -7.92 -31.13
CA PRO A 719 15.21 -8.34 -30.22
C PRO A 719 15.58 -7.29 -29.16
N PHE A 720 14.68 -6.34 -28.90
CA PHE A 720 14.81 -5.28 -27.90
C PHE A 720 13.41 -5.00 -27.37
N ASP A 721 13.30 -4.83 -26.06
CA ASP A 721 12.03 -4.48 -25.42
C ASP A 721 11.56 -3.11 -25.90
N VAL A 722 10.65 -3.13 -26.88
CA VAL A 722 10.09 -1.95 -27.52
C VAL A 722 9.28 -1.12 -26.50
N THR A 723 8.74 -1.76 -25.46
CA THR A 723 7.91 -1.09 -24.46
C THR A 723 8.70 -0.04 -23.67
N ARG A 724 10.00 -0.29 -23.42
CA ARG A 724 10.96 0.63 -22.80
C ARG A 724 11.09 1.96 -23.56
N PHE A 725 10.88 1.96 -24.88
CA PHE A 725 10.95 3.16 -25.72
C PHE A 725 9.57 3.70 -26.10
N LEU A 726 8.55 2.85 -26.22
CA LEU A 726 7.19 3.26 -26.56
C LEU A 726 6.55 4.11 -25.48
N VAL A 727 6.73 3.77 -24.20
CA VAL A 727 6.12 4.53 -23.10
C VAL A 727 6.69 5.95 -23.01
N PRO A 728 8.02 6.18 -22.94
CA PRO A 728 8.58 7.54 -22.96
C PRO A 728 8.19 8.29 -24.23
N THR A 729 8.19 7.63 -25.39
CA THR A 729 7.81 8.26 -26.67
C THR A 729 6.34 8.67 -26.67
N ALA A 730 5.43 7.82 -26.14
CA ALA A 730 4.02 8.13 -26.00
C ALA A 730 3.78 9.31 -25.03
N ILE A 731 4.53 9.37 -23.92
CA ILE A 731 4.47 10.51 -22.99
C ILE A 731 4.96 11.79 -23.67
N VAL A 732 6.07 11.74 -24.44
CA VAL A 732 6.58 12.90 -25.18
C VAL A 732 5.57 13.36 -26.25
N VAL A 733 5.04 12.44 -27.06
CA VAL A 733 4.03 12.75 -28.09
C VAL A 733 2.75 13.30 -27.44
N GLY A 734 2.29 12.69 -26.35
CA GLY A 734 1.15 13.17 -25.58
C GLY A 734 1.38 14.57 -25.01
N THR A 735 2.57 14.84 -24.48
CA THR A 735 2.96 16.16 -23.96
C THR A 735 2.98 17.21 -25.08
N LEU A 736 3.56 16.88 -26.23
CA LEU A 736 3.57 17.76 -27.40
C LEU A 736 2.15 18.04 -27.91
N ALA A 737 1.27 17.03 -27.90
CA ALA A 737 -0.13 17.21 -28.24
C ALA A 737 -0.84 18.13 -27.24
N VAL A 738 -0.61 17.98 -25.94
CA VAL A 738 -1.13 18.88 -24.89
C VAL A 738 -0.61 20.30 -25.08
N ILE A 739 0.68 20.49 -25.35
CA ILE A 739 1.29 21.80 -25.65
C ILE A 739 0.63 22.42 -26.89
N ALA A 740 0.47 21.67 -27.97
CA ALA A 740 -0.14 22.15 -29.21
C ALA A 740 -1.62 22.54 -29.01
N LEU A 741 -2.38 21.73 -28.25
CA LEU A 741 -3.78 21.99 -27.93
C LEU A 741 -3.92 23.18 -26.97
N LEU A 742 -3.06 23.31 -25.96
CA LEU A 742 -2.99 24.48 -25.08
C LEU A 742 -2.61 25.73 -25.87
N ALA A 743 -1.64 25.66 -26.77
CA ALA A 743 -1.26 26.78 -27.63
C ALA A 743 -2.44 27.20 -28.53
N ARG A 744 -3.13 26.24 -29.15
CA ARG A 744 -4.36 26.48 -29.93
C ARG A 744 -5.47 27.09 -29.08
N PHE A 745 -5.61 26.65 -27.84
CA PHE A 745 -6.59 27.18 -26.90
C PHE A 745 -6.27 28.62 -26.50
N LEU A 746 -5.06 28.88 -26.00
CA LEU A 746 -4.57 30.23 -25.65
C LEU A 746 -4.67 31.19 -26.84
N TRP A 747 -4.40 30.69 -28.05
CA TRP A 747 -4.55 31.44 -29.29
C TRP A 747 -5.97 31.97 -29.51
N ASN A 748 -6.98 31.20 -29.10
CA ASN A 748 -8.39 31.52 -29.28
C ASN A 748 -9.07 32.04 -27.99
N LEU A 749 -8.34 32.13 -26.88
CA LEU A 749 -8.85 32.57 -25.57
C LEU A 749 -9.45 33.99 -25.66
N GLY A 750 -10.66 34.20 -25.11
CA GLY A 750 -11.30 35.52 -25.05
C GLY A 750 -11.81 36.06 -26.39
N LEU A 751 -11.86 35.23 -27.44
CA LEU A 751 -12.39 35.60 -28.77
C LEU A 751 -13.82 35.09 -29.02
N GLY A 752 -14.47 34.50 -28.01
CA GLY A 752 -15.85 34.01 -28.09
C GLY A 752 -16.85 35.15 -28.13
N GLY A 753 -17.76 35.14 -29.10
CA GLY A 753 -18.77 36.19 -29.30
C GLY A 753 -18.34 37.35 -30.20
N PHE A 754 -17.09 37.37 -30.70
CA PHE A 754 -16.61 38.33 -31.68
C PHE A 754 -16.94 37.91 -33.12
N SER A 755 -17.26 38.90 -33.97
CA SER A 755 -17.41 38.71 -35.41
C SER A 755 -16.09 38.24 -36.04
N THR A 756 -16.14 37.75 -37.28
CA THR A 756 -14.95 37.21 -37.97
C THR A 756 -13.83 38.28 -38.10
N GLU A 757 -14.21 39.53 -38.36
CA GLU A 757 -13.33 40.69 -38.49
C GLU A 757 -12.68 41.06 -37.15
N GLU A 758 -13.48 41.10 -36.08
CA GLU A 758 -12.99 41.36 -34.71
C GLU A 758 -12.00 40.27 -34.27
N ARG A 759 -12.28 39.01 -34.61
CA ARG A 759 -11.40 37.87 -34.31
C ARG A 759 -10.05 37.98 -35.02
N LEU A 760 -10.05 38.29 -36.30
CA LEU A 760 -8.84 38.38 -37.11
C LEU A 760 -8.00 39.61 -36.74
N TYR A 761 -8.61 40.75 -36.43
CA TYR A 761 -7.90 41.93 -35.94
C TYR A 761 -7.27 41.70 -34.55
N ALA A 762 -7.96 40.98 -33.65
CA ALA A 762 -7.41 40.58 -32.37
C ALA A 762 -6.22 39.62 -32.51
N LYS A 763 -6.31 38.62 -33.41
CA LYS A 763 -5.19 37.71 -33.72
C LYS A 763 -4.00 38.44 -34.33
N MET A 764 -4.24 39.38 -35.24
CA MET A 764 -3.21 40.27 -35.80
C MET A 764 -2.52 41.08 -34.70
N SER A 765 -3.28 41.65 -33.77
CA SER A 765 -2.71 42.43 -32.66
C SER A 765 -1.88 41.57 -31.70
N ARG A 766 -2.28 40.30 -31.46
CA ARG A 766 -1.49 39.33 -30.67
C ARG A 766 -0.17 39.00 -31.35
N LEU A 767 -0.17 38.66 -32.65
CA LEU A 767 1.07 38.42 -33.40
C LEU A 767 1.94 39.68 -33.45
N GLY A 768 1.34 40.85 -33.65
CA GLY A 768 2.04 42.13 -33.62
C GLY A 768 2.77 42.34 -32.29
N PHE A 769 2.11 42.08 -31.16
CA PHE A 769 2.75 42.12 -29.85
C PHE A 769 3.93 41.15 -29.71
N ILE A 770 3.79 39.90 -30.18
CA ILE A 770 4.86 38.88 -30.12
C ILE A 770 6.03 39.26 -31.03
N ALA A 771 5.78 39.85 -32.19
CA ALA A 771 6.80 40.45 -33.06
C ALA A 771 7.43 41.75 -32.46
N GLY A 772 6.94 42.17 -31.28
CA GLY A 772 7.31 43.38 -30.54
C GLY A 772 6.89 44.70 -31.19
N LEU A 773 5.78 44.65 -31.92
CA LEU A 773 5.03 45.76 -32.51
C LEU A 773 3.74 45.93 -31.68
N ARG A 774 3.88 46.34 -30.42
CA ARG A 774 2.74 46.57 -29.51
C ARG A 774 1.95 47.80 -29.94
N ARG A 775 0.63 47.67 -30.07
CA ARG A 775 -0.26 48.82 -30.29
C ARG A 775 -0.18 49.79 -29.11
N ARG A 776 0.09 51.06 -29.38
CA ARG A 776 0.06 52.14 -28.39
C ARG A 776 -1.39 52.62 -28.18
N PRO A 777 -1.78 53.09 -26.98
CA PRO A 777 -3.17 53.47 -26.69
C PRO A 777 -3.76 54.52 -27.63
N HIS A 778 -2.93 55.43 -28.16
CA HIS A 778 -3.35 56.50 -29.08
C HIS A 778 -3.51 56.04 -30.53
N GLN A 779 -3.05 54.84 -30.90
CA GLN A 779 -3.05 54.40 -32.30
C GLN A 779 -4.43 53.91 -32.73
N THR A 780 -4.94 54.45 -33.84
CA THR A 780 -6.13 53.90 -34.51
C THR A 780 -5.81 52.53 -35.15
N PRO A 781 -6.82 51.72 -35.52
CA PRO A 781 -6.58 50.47 -36.23
C PRO A 781 -5.77 50.63 -37.51
N TRP A 782 -6.01 51.72 -38.25
CA TRP A 782 -5.28 52.07 -39.47
C TRP A 782 -3.83 52.45 -39.19
N GLU A 783 -3.58 53.29 -38.18
CA GLU A 783 -2.22 53.65 -37.77
C GLU A 783 -1.44 52.45 -37.27
N TYR A 784 -2.10 51.54 -36.55
CA TYR A 784 -1.48 50.31 -36.09
C TYR A 784 -1.13 49.37 -37.24
N ALA A 785 -2.02 49.22 -38.22
CA ALA A 785 -1.74 48.47 -39.44
C ALA A 785 -0.57 49.06 -40.24
N LEU A 786 -0.47 50.39 -40.31
CA LEU A 786 0.64 51.08 -40.95
C LEU A 786 1.97 50.79 -40.26
N VAL A 787 2.01 50.82 -38.93
CA VAL A 787 3.20 50.48 -38.14
C VAL A 787 3.61 49.02 -38.36
N ILE A 788 2.64 48.10 -38.43
CA ILE A 788 2.94 46.70 -38.73
C ILE A 788 3.47 46.56 -40.17
N GLY A 789 2.84 47.20 -41.16
CA GLY A 789 3.23 47.14 -42.56
C GLY A 789 4.60 47.78 -42.84
N GLN A 790 4.97 48.84 -42.13
CA GLN A 790 6.31 49.44 -42.21
C GLN A 790 7.39 48.52 -41.63
N ALA A 791 7.09 47.84 -40.52
CA ALA A 791 8.01 46.91 -39.90
C ALA A 791 8.08 45.56 -40.66
N VAL A 792 6.99 45.14 -41.29
CA VAL A 792 6.89 43.88 -42.04
C VAL A 792 6.20 44.16 -43.38
N PRO A 793 6.95 44.62 -44.40
CA PRO A 793 6.39 44.98 -45.70
C PRO A 793 5.56 43.86 -46.34
N SER A 794 5.98 42.60 -46.18
CA SER A 794 5.27 41.43 -46.70
C SER A 794 3.91 41.16 -46.03
N ALA A 795 3.64 41.77 -44.86
CA ALA A 795 2.34 41.69 -44.18
C ALA A 795 1.44 42.90 -44.47
N ALA A 796 1.96 43.95 -45.12
CA ALA A 796 1.35 45.28 -45.16
C ALA A 796 -0.07 45.29 -45.76
N ASP A 797 -0.32 44.52 -46.80
CA ASP A 797 -1.63 44.51 -47.46
C ASP A 797 -2.66 43.71 -46.66
N GLY A 798 -2.25 42.56 -46.11
CA GLY A 798 -3.10 41.74 -45.23
C GLY A 798 -3.52 42.48 -43.95
N VAL A 799 -2.58 43.14 -43.26
CA VAL A 799 -2.89 43.87 -42.01
C VAL A 799 -3.73 45.12 -42.24
N ARG A 800 -3.54 45.80 -43.39
CA ARG A 800 -4.38 46.93 -43.80
C ARG A 800 -5.80 46.47 -44.11
N HIS A 801 -5.96 45.37 -44.84
CA HIS A 801 -7.27 44.82 -45.19
C HIS A 801 -8.06 44.38 -43.94
N ILE A 802 -7.42 43.64 -43.01
CA ILE A 802 -8.03 43.23 -41.74
C ILE A 802 -8.45 44.45 -40.90
N SER A 803 -7.60 45.48 -40.82
CA SER A 803 -7.87 46.68 -40.03
C SER A 803 -8.96 47.56 -40.64
N ALA A 804 -9.06 47.60 -41.97
CA ALA A 804 -10.13 48.28 -42.70
C ALA A 804 -11.49 47.66 -42.41
N ARG A 805 -11.59 46.34 -42.51
CA ARG A 805 -12.82 45.56 -42.27
C ARG A 805 -13.22 45.60 -40.81
N TYR A 806 -12.27 45.53 -39.88
CA TYR A 806 -12.52 45.75 -38.46
C TYR A 806 -13.10 47.15 -38.19
N ALA A 807 -12.51 48.20 -38.77
CA ALA A 807 -13.01 49.56 -38.59
C ALA A 807 -14.41 49.74 -39.19
N ALA A 808 -14.68 49.14 -40.35
CA ALA A 808 -15.99 49.15 -40.99
C ALA A 808 -17.06 48.41 -40.14
N ALA A 809 -16.73 47.23 -39.63
CA ALA A 809 -17.63 46.44 -38.79
C ALA A 809 -17.93 47.12 -37.44
N ARG A 810 -16.93 47.78 -36.83
CA ARG A 810 -17.04 48.38 -35.49
C ARG A 810 -17.62 49.79 -35.48
N TYR A 811 -17.36 50.58 -36.52
CA TYR A 811 -17.72 52.00 -36.59
C TYR A 811 -18.66 52.36 -37.76
N GLY A 812 -18.95 51.42 -38.66
CA GLY A 812 -19.93 51.59 -39.74
C GLY A 812 -21.37 51.42 -39.24
N ARG A 813 -22.31 52.15 -39.85
CA ARG A 813 -23.76 51.93 -39.61
C ARG A 813 -24.15 50.56 -40.18
N HIS A 814 -24.73 49.69 -39.36
CA HIS A 814 -25.41 48.48 -39.85
C HIS A 814 -26.52 48.89 -40.83
N ALA A 815 -26.32 48.62 -42.11
CA ALA A 815 -27.38 48.67 -43.09
C ALA A 815 -28.31 47.49 -42.83
N THR A 816 -29.61 47.76 -42.75
CA THR A 816 -30.66 46.74 -42.63
C THR A 816 -30.57 45.75 -43.80
N GLN A 817 -30.37 44.50 -43.41
CA GLN A 817 -30.49 43.22 -44.11
C GLN A 817 -31.31 43.21 -45.41
N ASN A 818 -30.71 42.72 -46.49
CA ASN A 818 -31.38 42.14 -47.66
C ASN A 818 -30.74 40.75 -47.93
N ASP A 819 -31.58 39.74 -48.07
CA ASP A 819 -31.31 38.29 -48.13
C ASP A 819 -30.74 37.78 -49.47
N ASP A 820 -29.58 38.29 -49.93
CA ASP A 820 -28.84 37.66 -51.04
C ASP A 820 -27.36 37.51 -50.69
N ASP A 821 -26.99 36.30 -50.25
CA ASP A 821 -25.68 35.78 -49.81
C ASP A 821 -24.41 36.48 -50.38
N PRO A 822 -23.82 37.47 -49.66
CA PRO A 822 -22.52 38.06 -49.95
C PRO A 822 -21.48 37.81 -48.83
N ASP A 823 -21.84 37.08 -47.78
CA ASP A 823 -21.06 36.97 -46.55
C ASP A 823 -19.94 35.91 -46.66
N ASP A 824 -20.11 34.86 -47.48
CA ASP A 824 -19.11 33.81 -47.63
C ASP A 824 -17.86 34.25 -48.44
N VAL A 825 -18.03 35.09 -49.47
CA VAL A 825 -16.90 35.62 -50.28
C VAL A 825 -16.04 36.59 -49.46
N ALA A 826 -16.66 37.43 -48.64
CA ALA A 826 -15.95 38.39 -47.79
C ALA A 826 -15.13 37.72 -46.67
N VAL A 827 -15.60 36.57 -46.17
CA VAL A 827 -14.89 35.78 -45.15
C VAL A 827 -13.67 35.08 -45.75
N ASP A 828 -13.76 34.56 -46.98
CA ASP A 828 -12.65 33.86 -47.63
C ASP A 828 -11.50 34.83 -48.03
N GLU A 829 -11.85 36.04 -48.48
CA GLU A 829 -10.90 37.14 -48.67
C GLU A 829 -10.18 37.52 -47.35
N LEU A 830 -10.91 37.62 -46.24
CA LEU A 830 -10.33 37.95 -44.93
C LEU A 830 -9.38 36.86 -44.43
N ASN A 831 -9.73 35.59 -44.65
CA ASN A 831 -8.89 34.45 -44.29
C ASN A 831 -7.62 34.40 -45.14
N THR A 832 -7.71 34.74 -46.43
CA THR A 832 -6.55 34.84 -47.33
C THR A 832 -5.62 35.98 -46.94
N ALA A 833 -6.16 37.14 -46.59
CA ALA A 833 -5.41 38.28 -46.05
C ALA A 833 -4.72 37.94 -44.72
N TRP A 834 -5.40 37.20 -43.84
CA TRP A 834 -4.85 36.71 -42.58
C TRP A 834 -3.71 35.71 -42.80
N ASN A 835 -3.85 34.75 -43.70
CA ASN A 835 -2.82 33.74 -43.96
C ASN A 835 -1.50 34.37 -44.43
N HIS A 836 -1.55 35.37 -45.32
CA HIS A 836 -0.36 36.11 -45.77
C HIS A 836 0.28 36.94 -44.64
N ALA A 837 -0.53 37.68 -43.88
CA ALA A 837 -0.03 38.49 -42.78
C ALA A 837 0.55 37.63 -41.63
N ARG A 838 -0.09 36.49 -41.32
CA ARG A 838 0.28 35.57 -40.25
C ARG A 838 1.71 35.07 -40.38
N TRP A 839 2.08 34.47 -41.52
CA TRP A 839 3.39 33.86 -41.69
C TRP A 839 4.52 34.88 -41.67
N SER A 840 4.28 36.07 -42.25
CA SER A 840 5.21 37.19 -42.23
C SER A 840 5.49 37.70 -40.81
N LEU A 841 4.45 37.82 -39.97
CA LEU A 841 4.60 38.24 -38.58
C LEU A 841 5.27 37.18 -37.71
N ILE A 842 4.97 35.90 -37.93
CA ILE A 842 5.62 34.77 -37.26
C ILE A 842 7.12 34.75 -37.58
N GLY A 843 7.50 34.92 -38.86
CA GLY A 843 8.91 34.95 -39.27
C GLY A 843 9.71 36.05 -38.55
N ARG A 844 9.13 37.26 -38.41
CA ARG A 844 9.76 38.34 -37.63
C ARG A 844 9.87 38.02 -36.14
N ALA A 845 8.87 37.38 -35.55
CA ALA A 845 8.90 36.99 -34.14
C ALA A 845 10.05 35.99 -33.86
N PHE A 846 10.22 34.97 -34.70
CA PHE A 846 11.34 34.02 -34.58
C PHE A 846 12.70 34.68 -34.80
N GLY A 847 12.81 35.61 -35.75
CA GLY A 847 14.04 36.37 -36.00
C GLY A 847 14.53 37.20 -34.81
N ARG A 848 13.66 37.52 -33.84
CA ARG A 848 14.05 38.20 -32.59
C ARG A 848 14.56 37.26 -31.49
N LEU A 849 14.23 35.97 -31.56
CA LEU A 849 14.61 34.97 -30.55
C LEU A 849 15.92 34.26 -30.91
N ALA A 850 16.39 34.34 -32.16
CA ALA A 850 17.67 33.79 -32.56
C ALA A 850 18.84 34.61 -31.97
N PRO A 851 19.80 33.99 -31.25
CA PRO A 851 21.00 34.70 -30.79
C PRO A 851 21.78 35.21 -32.01
N MET A 852 22.10 36.50 -32.02
CA MET A 852 22.91 37.11 -33.09
C MET A 852 24.24 36.35 -33.18
N ARG A 853 24.47 35.66 -34.31
CA ARG A 853 25.81 35.21 -34.68
C ARG A 853 26.70 36.44 -34.76
N SER A 854 27.61 36.62 -33.80
CA SER A 854 28.67 37.61 -33.91
C SER A 854 29.60 37.16 -35.06
N SER A 855 29.54 37.88 -36.17
CA SER A 855 30.52 37.75 -37.24
C SER A 855 31.88 38.24 -36.72
N ARG A 856 32.74 37.33 -36.27
CA ARG A 856 34.18 37.61 -36.14
C ARG A 856 34.73 37.87 -37.55
N GLN A 857 35.22 39.08 -37.80
CA GLN A 857 36.08 39.38 -38.93
C GLN A 857 37.40 38.60 -38.79
N PRO A 858 37.95 38.00 -39.86
CA PRO A 858 39.32 37.51 -39.84
C PRO A 858 40.27 38.72 -39.95
N ALA A 859 41.20 38.83 -38.99
CA ALA A 859 42.32 39.75 -39.08
C ALA A 859 43.19 39.38 -40.28
N GLN A 860 43.31 40.27 -41.26
CA GLN A 860 44.32 40.19 -42.29
C GLN A 860 45.64 40.74 -41.74
N ALA A 861 46.69 39.95 -41.91
CA ALA A 861 48.08 40.34 -41.70
C ALA A 861 48.48 41.44 -42.68
N ARG A 862 49.05 42.53 -42.15
CA ARG A 862 50.28 43.18 -42.63
C ARG A 862 50.86 44.07 -41.54
#